data_AF-A0A8T8XA32-F1
#
_entry.id   AF-A0A8T8XA32-F1
#
_cell.length_a   1.000
_cell.length_b   1.000
_cell.length_c   1.000
_cell.angle_alpha   90.00
_cell.angle_beta   90.00
_cell.angle_gamma   90.00
#
_symmetry.space_group_name_H-M   'P 1'
#
loop_
_entity.id
_entity.type
_entity.pdbx_description
1 polymer ?
#
loop_
_entity_poly.entity_id
_entity_poly.type
_entity_poly.pdbx_seq_one_letter_code
_entity_poly.pdbx_strand_id
1 'polypeptide(L)'
;MDEPKVLRKDQLEISLHNEKKLIKEGTIKDDNPLDLSEPFRELCNACRKGDLKVCQEKITEGVNINARDLYDYTPLILASLCGHYEVAQLLLESGALCERDTFQGERCLYNALNDRIRNLLLEYDYSKSTDPLQPLAAHITSLLTRESPATADIVVTAGDESLHLHKFILAARSPYFRNKLATAPDTSTWRLPSTMPPEAFGTAIKYLYFGEAPRDIRSGPGTGFTESEVFSNIDKIAKHLEINTLLDSILDSGDRRLARQRRTLEVAKGRDQLEEWFRANVLQHKVTVETSRADEVKWDRDNTLFADVLLCADEDLDNVDEHVGTNGDSANPRVQKSTLFPCHRAMLLRSEFFHTMFTSPFREAHMKDHLNIIPVDCSPEVLEIVLTFLYTERADFPLDIAVDVLFAADMLFIEKLKTKAAVVISTLGSGNMSQAEAARTRGTMEEDDLDIYAIIRAAWLTRVQRLEEFAARYLAYRLEAHIDSPEFSELIQESAARIQGRQETDSIELLDDIRFYLGERFRLRFDDAGIDEMMEEEARQQSVAQAQNITTETEGNDENGTGVDKVAEGVGALDLSSTRNGTSHPAPAMDENSDQQQQPVIRTLDGEVVVDEFDQDALNYQILMDKLDGILEALDLDA
;
A
#
# COMPACT_ATOMS: atom_id res chain seq x y z
N MET A 1 -9.90 -33.95 0.25
CA MET A 1 -8.50 -33.62 -0.09
C MET A 1 -8.11 -34.58 -1.19
N ASP A 2 -8.13 -34.13 -2.43
CA ASP A 2 -7.60 -34.92 -3.55
C ASP A 2 -6.08 -34.77 -3.55
N GLU A 3 -5.35 -35.88 -3.65
CA GLU A 3 -3.90 -35.89 -3.84
C GLU A 3 -3.53 -35.02 -5.07
N PRO A 4 -2.41 -34.26 -5.04
CA PRO A 4 -1.97 -33.50 -6.19
C PRO A 4 -1.66 -34.47 -7.33
N LYS A 5 -2.51 -34.45 -8.36
CA LYS A 5 -2.42 -35.33 -9.51
C LYS A 5 -1.23 -34.89 -10.36
N VAL A 6 -0.06 -35.47 -10.14
CA VAL A 6 1.15 -35.21 -10.93
C VAL A 6 0.89 -35.64 -12.38
N LEU A 7 0.80 -34.66 -13.28
CA LEU A 7 0.58 -34.89 -14.70
C LEU A 7 1.87 -35.39 -15.36
N ARG A 8 1.74 -36.34 -16.29
CA ARG A 8 2.88 -36.77 -17.12
C ARG A 8 3.25 -35.66 -18.12
N LYS A 9 4.51 -35.61 -18.57
CA LYS A 9 5.01 -34.60 -19.53
C LYS A 9 4.07 -34.39 -20.73
N ASP A 10 3.64 -35.47 -21.38
CA ASP A 10 2.76 -35.39 -22.55
C ASP A 10 1.38 -34.78 -22.20
N GLN A 11 0.88 -35.06 -20.99
CA GLN A 11 -0.37 -34.49 -20.48
C GLN A 11 -0.22 -33.00 -20.15
N LEU A 12 0.95 -32.60 -19.63
CA LEU A 12 1.30 -31.20 -19.40
C LEU A 12 1.39 -30.43 -20.72
N GLU A 13 2.05 -30.99 -21.74
CA GLU A 13 2.17 -30.35 -23.06
C GLU A 13 0.81 -30.18 -23.73
N ILE A 14 -0.07 -31.19 -23.65
CA ILE A 14 -1.45 -31.10 -24.15
C ILE A 14 -2.25 -30.07 -23.36
N SER A 15 -2.14 -30.05 -22.03
CA SER A 15 -2.81 -29.07 -21.17
C SER A 15 -2.37 -27.65 -21.52
N LEU A 16 -1.07 -27.41 -21.64
CA LEU A 16 -0.48 -26.12 -21.99
C LEU A 16 -0.86 -25.68 -23.42
N HIS A 17 -0.96 -26.62 -24.36
CA HIS A 17 -1.44 -26.33 -25.71
C HIS A 17 -2.92 -25.91 -25.72
N ASN A 18 -3.76 -26.63 -24.98
CA ASN A 18 -5.18 -26.31 -24.84
C ASN A 18 -5.37 -24.96 -24.13
N GLU A 19 -4.59 -24.69 -23.08
CA GLU A 19 -4.58 -23.43 -22.37
C GLU A 19 -4.16 -22.26 -23.28
N LYS A 20 -3.05 -22.39 -24.01
CA LYS A 20 -2.63 -21.39 -25.01
C LYS A 20 -3.69 -21.14 -26.08
N LYS A 21 -4.42 -22.18 -26.48
CA LYS A 21 -5.54 -22.06 -27.42
C LYS A 21 -6.70 -21.28 -26.80
N LEU A 22 -7.09 -21.59 -25.56
CA LEU A 22 -8.15 -20.88 -24.83
C LEU A 22 -7.79 -19.41 -24.58
N ILE A 23 -6.52 -19.10 -24.29
CA ILE A 23 -6.00 -17.73 -24.19
C ILE A 23 -6.09 -17.02 -25.54
N LYS A 24 -5.67 -17.67 -26.63
CA LYS A 24 -5.74 -17.10 -27.98
C LYS A 24 -7.18 -16.84 -28.45
N GLU A 25 -8.12 -17.67 -27.98
CA GLU A 25 -9.56 -17.50 -28.21
C GLU A 25 -10.18 -16.43 -27.29
N GLY A 26 -9.45 -15.92 -26.30
CA GLY A 26 -9.90 -14.89 -25.35
C GLY A 26 -10.77 -15.41 -24.21
N THR A 27 -10.90 -16.74 -24.06
CA THR A 27 -11.74 -17.38 -23.05
C THR A 27 -11.10 -17.30 -21.65
N ILE A 28 -9.78 -17.47 -21.58
CA ILE A 28 -8.95 -17.36 -20.36
C ILE A 28 -8.02 -16.15 -20.52
N LYS A 29 -7.85 -15.35 -19.47
CA LYS A 29 -6.80 -14.31 -19.42
C LYS A 29 -5.45 -14.99 -19.18
N ASP A 30 -4.46 -14.63 -19.99
CA ASP A 30 -3.07 -14.92 -19.65
C ASP A 30 -2.75 -14.19 -18.34
N ASP A 31 -2.26 -14.91 -17.33
CA ASP A 31 -1.91 -14.31 -16.04
C ASP A 31 -0.70 -13.37 -16.21
N ASN A 32 0.17 -13.69 -17.18
CA ASN A 32 1.36 -12.90 -17.51
C ASN A 32 1.41 -12.63 -19.03
N PRO A 33 0.54 -11.76 -19.56
CA PRO A 33 0.52 -11.46 -20.99
C PRO A 33 1.81 -10.77 -21.42
N LEU A 34 2.25 -11.02 -22.65
CA LEU A 34 3.35 -10.26 -23.25
C LEU A 34 2.86 -8.83 -23.53
N ASP A 35 3.46 -7.84 -22.88
CA ASP A 35 3.16 -6.43 -23.11
C ASP A 35 4.38 -5.73 -23.72
N LEU A 36 4.16 -5.09 -24.87
CA LEU A 36 5.16 -4.38 -25.65
C LEU A 36 4.88 -2.88 -25.73
N SER A 37 3.88 -2.41 -24.98
CA SER A 37 3.49 -1.01 -24.93
C SER A 37 4.63 -0.15 -24.35
N GLU A 38 4.67 1.12 -24.78
CA GLU A 38 5.65 2.08 -24.30
C GLU A 38 5.53 2.31 -22.77
N PRO A 39 4.33 2.49 -22.18
CA PRO A 39 4.18 2.63 -20.73
C PRO A 39 4.69 1.41 -19.94
N PHE A 40 4.47 0.19 -20.45
CA PHE A 40 4.99 -1.01 -19.79
C PHE A 40 6.52 -1.11 -19.89
N ARG A 41 7.11 -0.71 -21.01
CA ARG A 41 8.57 -0.65 -21.16
C ARG A 41 9.19 0.39 -20.23
N GLU A 42 8.53 1.53 -20.05
CA GLU A 42 8.92 2.55 -19.06
C GLU A 42 8.90 1.97 -17.65
N LEU A 43 7.81 1.29 -17.26
CA LEU A 43 7.71 0.59 -15.97
C LEU A 43 8.85 -0.43 -15.79
N CYS A 44 9.09 -1.31 -16.78
CA CYS A 44 10.19 -2.28 -16.69
C CYS A 44 11.56 -1.61 -16.54
N ASN A 45 11.80 -0.50 -17.23
CA ASN A 45 13.06 0.25 -17.10
C ASN A 45 13.17 0.95 -15.74
N ALA A 46 12.08 1.49 -15.23
CA ALA A 46 12.02 2.04 -13.88
C ALA A 46 12.33 0.96 -12.83
N CYS A 47 11.75 -0.24 -12.96
CA CYS A 47 12.05 -1.37 -12.08
C CYS A 47 13.50 -1.84 -12.14
N ARG A 48 14.17 -1.74 -13.30
CA ARG A 48 15.61 -2.04 -13.42
C ARG A 48 16.48 -1.00 -12.75
N LYS A 49 16.08 0.28 -12.81
CA LYS A 49 16.82 1.41 -12.25
C LYS A 49 16.57 1.61 -10.75
N GLY A 50 15.45 1.09 -10.23
CA GLY A 50 14.99 1.39 -8.88
C GLY A 50 14.21 2.70 -8.79
N ASP A 51 13.69 3.20 -9.91
CA ASP A 51 12.96 4.48 -9.97
C ASP A 51 11.53 4.30 -9.47
N LEU A 52 11.36 4.48 -8.16
CA LEU A 52 10.11 4.27 -7.45
C LEU A 52 8.98 5.20 -7.95
N LYS A 53 9.32 6.46 -8.26
CA LYS A 53 8.34 7.47 -8.68
C LYS A 53 7.74 7.10 -10.03
N VAL A 54 8.58 6.80 -11.02
CA VAL A 54 8.11 6.36 -12.34
C VAL A 54 7.35 5.04 -12.23
N CYS A 55 7.78 4.12 -11.35
CA CYS A 55 7.02 2.89 -11.11
C CYS A 55 5.59 3.20 -10.65
N GLN A 56 5.42 4.08 -9.67
CA GLN A 56 4.11 4.44 -9.16
C GLN A 56 3.26 5.19 -10.19
N GLU A 57 3.83 6.17 -10.91
CA GLU A 57 3.12 6.88 -11.98
C GLU A 57 2.55 5.90 -13.01
N LYS A 58 3.36 4.96 -13.49
CA LYS A 58 2.94 3.94 -14.46
C LYS A 58 1.91 2.96 -13.88
N ILE A 59 2.05 2.60 -12.60
CA ILE A 59 1.06 1.77 -11.90
C ILE A 59 -0.29 2.51 -11.80
N THR A 60 -0.28 3.79 -11.47
CA THR A 60 -1.46 4.65 -11.39
C THR A 60 -2.11 4.87 -12.77
N GLU A 61 -1.31 4.97 -13.84
CA GLU A 61 -1.80 4.96 -15.23
C GLU A 61 -2.52 3.64 -15.60
N GLY A 62 -2.46 2.62 -14.76
CA GLY A 62 -3.16 1.35 -14.94
C GLY A 62 -2.37 0.32 -15.76
N VAL A 63 -1.04 0.46 -15.84
CA VAL A 63 -0.17 -0.53 -16.49
C VAL A 63 -0.29 -1.88 -15.79
N ASN A 64 -0.37 -2.96 -16.57
CA ASN A 64 -0.47 -4.31 -16.01
C ASN A 64 0.87 -4.76 -15.40
N ILE A 65 0.98 -4.66 -14.08
CA ILE A 65 2.16 -5.05 -13.30
C ILE A 65 2.53 -6.54 -13.39
N ASN A 66 1.58 -7.39 -13.83
CA ASN A 66 1.80 -8.83 -13.98
C ASN A 66 2.12 -9.23 -15.42
N ALA A 67 2.16 -8.29 -16.37
CA ALA A 67 2.62 -8.58 -17.72
C ALA A 67 4.12 -8.93 -17.75
N ARG A 68 4.55 -9.56 -18.84
CA ARG A 68 5.95 -9.91 -19.09
C ARG A 68 6.52 -9.16 -20.28
N ASP A 69 7.80 -8.85 -20.21
CA ASP A 69 8.55 -8.24 -21.30
C ASP A 69 8.99 -9.27 -22.35
N LEU A 70 9.76 -8.81 -23.34
CA LEU A 70 10.31 -9.63 -24.44
C LEU A 70 11.22 -10.79 -23.96
N TYR A 71 11.67 -10.75 -22.71
CA TYR A 71 12.56 -11.73 -22.09
C TYR A 71 11.82 -12.58 -21.04
N ASP A 72 10.49 -12.56 -21.06
CA ASP A 72 9.63 -13.24 -20.10
C ASP A 72 9.85 -12.79 -18.64
N TYR A 73 10.33 -11.57 -18.41
CA TYR A 73 10.44 -10.99 -17.07
C TYR A 73 9.23 -10.13 -16.74
N THR A 74 8.64 -10.35 -15.57
CA THR A 74 7.67 -9.42 -14.98
C THR A 74 8.41 -8.25 -14.31
N PRO A 75 7.77 -7.08 -14.15
CA PRO A 75 8.30 -5.97 -13.38
C PRO A 75 8.86 -6.37 -12.01
N LEU A 76 8.15 -7.27 -11.32
CA LEU A 76 8.58 -7.79 -10.01
C LEU A 76 9.89 -8.59 -10.12
N ILE A 77 10.04 -9.46 -11.13
CA ILE A 77 11.30 -10.19 -11.32
C ILE A 77 12.45 -9.22 -11.62
N LEU A 78 12.20 -8.16 -12.40
CA LEU A 78 13.22 -7.14 -12.70
C LEU A 78 13.66 -6.40 -11.43
N ALA A 79 12.73 -5.96 -10.60
CA ALA A 79 13.04 -5.30 -9.33
C ALA A 79 13.81 -6.22 -8.38
N SER A 80 13.39 -7.48 -8.26
CA SER A 80 14.09 -8.49 -7.42
C SER A 80 15.49 -8.80 -7.92
N LEU A 81 15.65 -8.94 -9.25
CA LEU A 81 16.94 -9.21 -9.89
C LEU A 81 17.93 -8.06 -9.73
N CYS A 82 17.44 -6.83 -9.82
CA CYS A 82 18.27 -5.64 -9.69
C CYS A 82 18.47 -5.17 -8.25
N GLY A 83 17.87 -5.84 -7.26
CA GLY A 83 18.10 -5.54 -5.84
C GLY A 83 17.28 -4.38 -5.28
N HIS A 84 16.25 -3.93 -5.98
CA HIS A 84 15.46 -2.76 -5.58
C HIS A 84 14.33 -3.16 -4.64
N TYR A 85 14.62 -3.22 -3.34
CA TYR A 85 13.69 -3.68 -2.29
C TYR A 85 12.40 -2.87 -2.28
N GLU A 86 12.49 -1.54 -2.31
CA GLU A 86 11.35 -0.62 -2.24
C GLU A 86 10.43 -0.77 -3.45
N VAL A 87 11.01 -0.95 -4.64
CA VAL A 87 10.24 -1.19 -5.86
C VAL A 87 9.56 -2.56 -5.82
N ALA A 88 10.26 -3.59 -5.34
CA ALA A 88 9.67 -4.92 -5.16
C ALA A 88 8.50 -4.89 -4.16
N GLN A 89 8.67 -4.17 -3.04
CA GLN A 89 7.63 -3.95 -2.04
C GLN A 89 6.43 -3.20 -2.62
N LEU A 90 6.66 -2.09 -3.34
CA LEU A 90 5.61 -1.32 -4.01
C LEU A 90 4.82 -2.19 -4.99
N LEU A 91 5.51 -3.01 -5.80
CA LEU A 91 4.86 -3.89 -6.77
C LEU A 91 3.99 -4.94 -6.06
N LEU A 92 4.48 -5.55 -4.98
CA LEU A 92 3.70 -6.51 -4.17
C LEU A 92 2.47 -5.84 -3.55
N GLU A 93 2.64 -4.68 -2.92
CA GLU A 93 1.55 -3.86 -2.35
C GLU A 93 0.52 -3.44 -3.41
N SER A 94 0.98 -3.24 -4.65
CA SER A 94 0.15 -2.91 -5.81
C SER A 94 -0.53 -4.14 -6.45
N GLY A 95 -0.29 -5.35 -5.93
CA GLY A 95 -0.94 -6.59 -6.38
C GLY A 95 -0.12 -7.41 -7.39
N ALA A 96 1.20 -7.28 -7.40
CA ALA A 96 2.07 -8.13 -8.21
C ALA A 96 2.04 -9.58 -7.70
N LEU A 97 1.93 -10.53 -8.63
CA LEU A 97 1.77 -11.95 -8.34
C LEU A 97 3.12 -12.59 -8.07
N CYS A 98 3.31 -13.08 -6.84
CA CYS A 98 4.45 -13.90 -6.44
C CYS A 98 3.97 -15.26 -5.89
N GLU A 99 3.48 -16.12 -6.78
CA GLU A 99 2.97 -17.45 -6.40
C GLU A 99 4.11 -18.48 -6.33
N ARG A 100 4.31 -19.07 -5.14
CA ARG A 100 5.44 -19.98 -4.83
C ARG A 100 5.48 -21.27 -5.65
N ASP A 101 4.36 -21.61 -6.29
CA ASP A 101 4.21 -22.82 -7.11
C ASP A 101 4.06 -22.51 -8.62
N THR A 102 4.36 -21.27 -9.02
CA THR A 102 4.35 -20.88 -10.43
C THR A 102 5.76 -20.68 -10.97
N PHE A 103 5.90 -20.91 -12.27
CA PHE A 103 7.15 -20.65 -12.98
C PHE A 103 7.66 -19.20 -12.78
N GLN A 104 6.76 -18.22 -12.64
CA GLN A 104 7.17 -16.83 -12.43
C GLN A 104 7.54 -16.53 -10.98
N GLY A 105 6.80 -17.04 -9.99
CA GLY A 105 7.13 -16.83 -8.58
C GLY A 105 8.41 -17.55 -8.15
N GLU A 106 8.66 -18.77 -8.64
CA GLU A 106 9.94 -19.46 -8.43
C GLU A 106 11.11 -18.67 -9.02
N ARG A 107 10.93 -18.10 -10.22
CA ARG A 107 11.94 -17.23 -10.85
C ARG A 107 12.15 -15.95 -10.05
N CYS A 108 11.11 -15.36 -9.49
CA CYS A 108 11.23 -14.16 -8.67
C CYS A 108 12.07 -14.44 -7.41
N LEU A 109 11.80 -15.56 -6.72
CA LEU A 109 12.59 -16.01 -5.56
C LEU A 109 14.03 -16.37 -5.92
N TYR A 110 14.24 -17.07 -7.03
CA TYR A 110 15.57 -17.45 -7.51
C TYR A 110 16.42 -16.24 -7.90
N ASN A 111 15.80 -15.23 -8.51
CA ASN A 111 16.47 -14.02 -8.95
C ASN A 111 16.54 -12.94 -7.86
N ALA A 112 16.11 -13.18 -6.62
CA ALA A 112 16.27 -12.19 -5.56
C ALA A 112 17.76 -11.91 -5.31
N LEU A 113 18.20 -10.66 -5.49
CA LEU A 113 19.60 -10.27 -5.35
C LEU A 113 20.14 -10.48 -3.93
N ASN A 114 19.31 -10.23 -2.91
CA ASN A 114 19.67 -10.33 -1.49
C ASN A 114 18.59 -11.07 -0.67
N ASP A 115 18.97 -11.51 0.53
CA ASP A 115 18.07 -12.24 1.43
C ASP A 115 16.92 -11.35 1.96
N ARG A 116 17.12 -10.02 2.02
CA ARG A 116 16.06 -9.06 2.40
C ARG A 116 14.88 -9.12 1.43
N ILE A 117 15.13 -9.10 0.12
CA ILE A 117 14.10 -9.25 -0.93
C ILE A 117 13.52 -10.65 -0.92
N ARG A 118 14.36 -11.68 -0.74
CA ARG A 118 13.88 -13.07 -0.66
C ARG A 118 12.90 -13.24 0.51
N ASN A 119 13.23 -12.70 1.68
CA ASN A 119 12.36 -12.76 2.85
C ASN A 119 11.06 -11.99 2.61
N LEU A 120 11.10 -10.80 2.00
CA LEU A 120 9.90 -10.07 1.59
C LEU A 120 8.97 -10.93 0.71
N LEU A 121 9.52 -11.59 -0.32
CA LEU A 121 8.76 -12.47 -1.21
C LEU A 121 8.22 -13.73 -0.49
N LEU A 122 8.94 -14.24 0.51
CA LEU A 122 8.56 -15.39 1.35
C LEU A 122 7.63 -15.04 2.51
N GLU A 123 7.56 -13.77 2.92
CA GLU A 123 6.59 -13.28 3.88
C GLU A 123 5.28 -12.91 3.19
N TYR A 124 5.37 -12.44 1.94
CA TYR A 124 4.20 -12.09 1.17
C TYR A 124 3.35 -13.34 0.88
N ASP A 125 2.17 -13.37 1.52
CA ASP A 125 1.20 -14.44 1.39
C ASP A 125 0.22 -14.12 0.26
N TYR A 126 0.48 -14.64 -0.93
CA TYR A 126 -0.38 -14.45 -2.09
C TYR A 126 -1.78 -15.05 -1.89
N SER A 127 -1.98 -15.99 -0.95
CA SER A 127 -3.33 -16.46 -0.61
C SER A 127 -4.18 -15.37 0.06
N LYS A 128 -3.52 -14.32 0.57
CA LYS A 128 -4.09 -13.07 1.09
C LYS A 128 -3.99 -11.89 0.11
N SER A 129 -3.40 -12.08 -1.08
CA SER A 129 -3.61 -11.22 -2.26
C SER A 129 -5.06 -11.38 -2.71
N THR A 130 -5.95 -10.94 -1.83
CA THR A 130 -7.38 -10.83 -2.03
C THR A 130 -7.57 -9.84 -3.16
N ASP A 131 -8.46 -10.18 -4.08
CA ASP A 131 -9.00 -9.23 -5.06
C ASP A 131 -9.16 -7.87 -4.34
N PRO A 132 -8.56 -6.77 -4.83
CA PRO A 132 -8.58 -5.48 -4.12
C PRO A 132 -10.01 -5.00 -3.84
N LEU A 133 -10.99 -5.49 -4.62
CA LEU A 133 -12.41 -5.19 -4.45
C LEU A 133 -13.13 -6.16 -3.50
N GLN A 134 -12.47 -7.21 -3.02
CA GLN A 134 -13.06 -8.17 -2.10
C GLN A 134 -13.63 -7.53 -0.82
N PRO A 135 -12.99 -6.53 -0.18
CA PRO A 135 -13.58 -5.87 0.98
C PRO A 135 -14.87 -5.12 0.64
N LEU A 136 -14.92 -4.44 -0.52
CA LEU A 136 -16.14 -3.79 -1.02
C LEU A 136 -17.24 -4.83 -1.27
N ALA A 137 -16.91 -5.92 -1.97
CA ALA A 137 -17.83 -7.00 -2.26
C ALA A 137 -18.35 -7.67 -0.97
N ALA A 138 -17.48 -7.92 -0.01
CA ALA A 138 -17.82 -8.51 1.29
C ALA A 138 -18.73 -7.58 2.10
N HIS A 139 -18.41 -6.28 2.16
CA HIS A 139 -19.24 -5.29 2.82
C HIS A 139 -20.65 -5.26 2.22
N ILE A 140 -20.75 -5.11 0.90
CA ILE A 140 -22.05 -5.01 0.23
C ILE A 140 -22.83 -6.31 0.37
N THR A 141 -22.18 -7.47 0.24
CA THR A 141 -22.85 -8.77 0.49
C THR A 141 -23.38 -8.86 1.92
N SER A 142 -22.63 -8.37 2.90
CA SER A 142 -23.02 -8.40 4.32
C SER A 142 -24.29 -7.60 4.61
N LEU A 143 -24.61 -6.59 3.78
CA LEU A 143 -25.81 -5.78 3.93
C LEU A 143 -27.11 -6.59 3.76
N LEU A 144 -27.08 -7.75 3.08
CA LEU A 144 -28.24 -8.63 2.94
C LEU A 144 -28.67 -9.30 4.25
N THR A 145 -27.74 -9.46 5.19
CA THR A 145 -27.95 -10.19 6.45
C THR A 145 -27.72 -9.33 7.68
N ARG A 146 -27.35 -8.05 7.51
CA ARG A 146 -27.06 -7.15 8.61
C ARG A 146 -28.36 -6.66 9.25
N GLU A 147 -28.51 -6.93 10.54
CA GLU A 147 -29.68 -6.49 11.32
C GLU A 147 -29.48 -5.09 11.91
N SER A 148 -28.25 -4.76 12.32
CA SER A 148 -27.92 -3.48 12.96
C SER A 148 -26.63 -2.85 12.40
N PRO A 149 -26.62 -1.54 12.12
CA PRO A 149 -27.79 -0.65 12.09
C PRO A 149 -28.66 -0.93 10.84
N ALA A 150 -29.98 -0.78 10.99
CA ALA A 150 -30.92 -0.98 9.88
C ALA A 150 -30.77 0.14 8.85
N THR A 151 -30.36 -0.22 7.64
CA THR A 151 -30.08 0.71 6.52
C THR A 151 -30.89 0.43 5.26
N ALA A 152 -31.65 -0.67 5.24
CA ALA A 152 -32.53 -1.01 4.12
C ALA A 152 -33.71 -0.04 3.99
N ASP A 153 -34.02 0.35 2.76
CA ASP A 153 -35.03 1.35 2.39
C ASP A 153 -36.14 0.78 1.47
N ILE A 154 -36.02 -0.49 1.07
CA ILE A 154 -37.05 -1.21 0.32
C ILE A 154 -37.17 -2.67 0.77
N VAL A 155 -38.40 -3.15 0.92
CA VAL A 155 -38.69 -4.55 1.27
C VAL A 155 -39.28 -5.27 0.07
N VAL A 156 -38.69 -6.40 -0.30
CA VAL A 156 -39.20 -7.27 -1.36
C VAL A 156 -39.82 -8.52 -0.75
N THR A 157 -41.11 -8.73 -0.97
CA THR A 157 -41.83 -9.92 -0.50
C THR A 157 -41.93 -10.97 -1.61
N ALA A 158 -41.43 -12.18 -1.36
CA ALA A 158 -41.50 -13.33 -2.27
C ALA A 158 -42.12 -14.53 -1.54
N GLY A 159 -43.42 -14.77 -1.74
CA GLY A 159 -44.16 -15.75 -0.94
C GLY A 159 -44.20 -15.32 0.53
N ASP A 160 -43.70 -16.18 1.42
CA ASP A 160 -43.60 -15.93 2.86
C ASP A 160 -42.26 -15.27 3.27
N GLU A 161 -41.31 -15.13 2.34
CA GLU A 161 -40.01 -14.51 2.59
C GLU A 161 -40.04 -13.00 2.33
N SER A 162 -39.35 -12.24 3.19
CA SER A 162 -39.15 -10.80 3.04
C SER A 162 -37.66 -10.48 2.99
N LEU A 163 -37.23 -9.79 1.93
CA LEU A 163 -35.85 -9.37 1.72
C LEU A 163 -35.75 -7.86 1.94
N HIS A 164 -34.87 -7.45 2.85
CA HIS A 164 -34.57 -6.04 3.12
C HIS A 164 -33.40 -5.59 2.25
N LEU A 165 -33.66 -4.65 1.32
CA LEU A 165 -32.74 -4.24 0.27
C LEU A 165 -32.53 -2.71 0.25
N HIS A 166 -31.65 -2.25 -0.64
CA HIS A 166 -31.21 -0.87 -0.79
C HIS A 166 -31.51 -0.38 -2.21
N LYS A 167 -32.33 0.67 -2.34
CA LYS A 167 -32.76 1.25 -3.61
C LYS A 167 -31.57 1.69 -4.46
N PHE A 168 -30.57 2.33 -3.87
CA PHE A 168 -29.39 2.81 -4.59
C PHE A 168 -28.58 1.65 -5.20
N ILE A 169 -28.40 0.53 -4.48
CA ILE A 169 -27.69 -0.65 -5.01
C ILE A 169 -28.47 -1.25 -6.19
N LEU A 170 -29.79 -1.41 -6.02
CA LEU A 170 -30.66 -1.92 -7.08
C LEU A 170 -30.64 -1.01 -8.31
N ALA A 171 -30.75 0.30 -8.13
CA ALA A 171 -30.74 1.29 -9.22
C ALA A 171 -29.37 1.39 -9.91
N ALA A 172 -28.27 1.25 -9.16
CA ALA A 172 -26.93 1.24 -9.73
C ALA A 172 -26.72 0.01 -10.61
N ARG A 173 -27.10 -1.17 -10.10
CA ARG A 173 -26.74 -2.48 -10.68
C ARG A 173 -27.78 -3.07 -11.64
N SER A 174 -29.00 -2.54 -11.69
CA SER A 174 -30.07 -2.98 -12.58
C SER A 174 -30.76 -1.80 -13.27
N PRO A 175 -30.68 -1.71 -14.62
CA PRO A 175 -31.39 -0.67 -15.37
C PRO A 175 -32.91 -0.69 -15.16
N TYR A 176 -33.50 -1.88 -15.00
CA TYR A 176 -34.93 -2.02 -14.66
C TYR A 176 -35.27 -1.29 -13.36
N PHE A 177 -34.52 -1.55 -12.28
CA PHE A 177 -34.76 -0.89 -10.99
C PHE A 177 -34.46 0.60 -11.06
N ARG A 178 -33.43 1.01 -11.82
CA ARG A 178 -33.13 2.43 -12.08
C ARG A 178 -34.35 3.16 -12.63
N ASN A 179 -34.92 2.66 -13.73
CA ASN A 179 -36.08 3.28 -14.39
C ASN A 179 -37.34 3.27 -13.52
N LYS A 180 -37.57 2.15 -12.83
CA LYS A 180 -38.73 2.00 -11.95
C LYS A 180 -38.68 2.94 -10.75
N LEU A 181 -37.54 3.00 -10.07
CA LEU A 181 -37.36 3.84 -8.88
C LEU A 181 -37.25 5.33 -9.25
N ALA A 182 -36.77 5.66 -10.44
CA ALA A 182 -36.86 7.03 -10.96
C ALA A 182 -38.31 7.48 -11.19
N THR A 183 -39.20 6.57 -11.57
CA THR A 183 -40.63 6.87 -11.77
C THR A 183 -41.40 6.94 -10.44
N ALA A 184 -41.03 6.10 -9.47
CA ALA A 184 -41.70 5.99 -8.18
C ALA A 184 -40.68 5.84 -7.03
N PRO A 185 -40.01 6.93 -6.61
CA PRO A 185 -38.95 6.89 -5.60
C PRO A 185 -39.47 6.48 -4.21
N ASP A 186 -40.73 6.79 -3.91
CA ASP A 186 -41.40 6.50 -2.62
C ASP A 186 -41.72 5.01 -2.43
N THR A 187 -41.39 4.16 -3.41
CA THR A 187 -41.66 2.71 -3.34
C THR A 187 -40.89 2.06 -2.20
N SER A 188 -41.55 1.76 -1.08
CA SER A 188 -40.96 1.09 0.09
C SER A 188 -41.17 -0.43 0.10
N THR A 189 -42.15 -0.93 -0.66
CA THR A 189 -42.46 -2.35 -0.75
C THR A 189 -42.64 -2.79 -2.19
N TRP A 190 -42.08 -3.94 -2.55
CA TRP A 190 -42.31 -4.57 -3.84
C TRP A 190 -42.63 -6.06 -3.67
N ARG A 191 -43.60 -6.57 -4.43
CA ARG A 191 -44.02 -7.98 -4.35
C ARG A 191 -43.62 -8.74 -5.61
N LEU A 192 -42.93 -9.85 -5.40
CA LEU A 192 -42.63 -10.82 -6.46
C LEU A 192 -43.92 -11.57 -6.84
N PRO A 193 -44.22 -11.73 -8.14
CA PRO A 193 -45.31 -12.62 -8.58
C PRO A 193 -45.16 -14.02 -7.99
N SER A 194 -46.27 -14.58 -7.48
CA SER A 194 -46.32 -15.90 -6.84
C SER A 194 -45.97 -17.07 -7.77
N THR A 195 -45.86 -16.82 -9.07
CA THR A 195 -45.45 -17.78 -10.09
C THR A 195 -43.93 -17.96 -10.18
N MET A 196 -43.15 -17.12 -9.49
CA MET A 196 -41.68 -17.18 -9.53
C MET A 196 -41.11 -17.83 -8.26
N PRO A 197 -40.16 -18.78 -8.39
CA PRO A 197 -39.46 -19.37 -7.25
C PRO A 197 -38.69 -18.29 -6.46
N PRO A 198 -38.83 -18.21 -5.12
CA PRO A 198 -38.06 -17.30 -4.27
C PRO A 198 -36.54 -17.46 -4.44
N GLU A 199 -36.07 -18.69 -4.64
CA GLU A 199 -34.65 -19.00 -4.80
C GLU A 199 -34.04 -18.38 -6.07
N ALA A 200 -34.83 -18.32 -7.16
CA ALA A 200 -34.41 -17.70 -8.40
C ALA A 200 -34.21 -16.19 -8.22
N PHE A 201 -35.13 -15.53 -7.51
CA PHE A 201 -35.02 -14.12 -7.18
C PHE A 201 -33.88 -13.84 -6.20
N GLY A 202 -33.75 -14.65 -5.15
CA GLY A 202 -32.64 -14.56 -4.20
C GLY A 202 -31.27 -14.69 -4.85
N THR A 203 -31.15 -15.52 -5.89
CA THR A 203 -29.92 -15.64 -6.69
C THR A 203 -29.60 -14.35 -7.46
N ALA A 204 -30.59 -13.74 -8.09
CA ALA A 204 -30.42 -12.46 -8.77
C ALA A 204 -30.05 -11.32 -7.79
N ILE A 205 -30.69 -11.27 -6.62
CA ILE A 205 -30.37 -10.29 -5.57
C ILE A 205 -28.96 -10.48 -5.04
N LYS A 206 -28.55 -11.72 -4.73
CA LYS A 206 -27.17 -12.01 -4.32
C LYS A 206 -26.18 -11.49 -5.36
N TYR A 207 -26.42 -11.75 -6.64
CA TYR A 207 -25.57 -11.25 -7.71
C TYR A 207 -25.49 -9.70 -7.75
N LEU A 208 -26.61 -8.99 -7.59
CA LEU A 208 -26.62 -7.52 -7.53
C LEU A 208 -25.77 -7.01 -6.36
N TYR A 209 -25.75 -7.73 -5.25
CA TYR A 209 -25.02 -7.44 -4.01
C TYR A 209 -23.60 -8.02 -3.95
N PHE A 210 -23.02 -8.36 -5.10
CA PHE A 210 -21.70 -9.02 -5.18
C PHE A 210 -21.61 -10.37 -4.46
N GLY A 211 -22.71 -11.02 -4.08
CA GLY A 211 -22.69 -12.37 -3.56
C GLY A 211 -22.23 -13.38 -4.63
N GLU A 212 -21.69 -14.51 -4.17
CA GLU A 212 -21.42 -15.64 -5.06
C GLU A 212 -22.73 -16.31 -5.48
N ALA A 213 -22.82 -16.68 -6.75
CA ALA A 213 -23.91 -17.52 -7.22
C ALA A 213 -23.82 -18.89 -6.51
N PRO A 214 -24.94 -19.43 -6.00
CA PRO A 214 -24.94 -20.72 -5.35
C PRO A 214 -24.50 -21.81 -6.34
N ARG A 215 -23.42 -22.54 -6.00
CA ARG A 215 -22.92 -23.68 -6.80
C ARG A 215 -23.93 -24.81 -6.89
N ASP A 216 -24.69 -25.02 -5.82
CA ASP A 216 -25.79 -25.94 -5.75
C ASP A 216 -27.10 -25.15 -5.60
N ILE A 217 -27.92 -25.13 -6.65
CA ILE A 217 -29.28 -24.61 -6.57
C ILE A 217 -30.06 -25.58 -5.68
N ARG A 218 -30.16 -25.28 -4.38
CA ARG A 218 -30.90 -26.12 -3.42
C ARG A 218 -32.33 -26.35 -3.91
N SER A 219 -32.59 -27.52 -4.48
CA SER A 219 -33.93 -28.01 -4.79
C SER A 219 -34.17 -29.26 -3.96
N GLY A 220 -34.68 -29.06 -2.75
CA GLY A 220 -34.99 -30.14 -1.82
C GLY A 220 -36.46 -30.56 -1.88
N PRO A 221 -36.81 -31.78 -1.42
CA PRO A 221 -38.21 -32.15 -1.23
C PRO A 221 -38.89 -31.17 -0.25
N GLY A 222 -39.86 -30.40 -0.74
CA GLY A 222 -40.63 -29.43 0.07
C GLY A 222 -40.67 -27.99 -0.45
N THR A 223 -39.81 -27.61 -1.42
CA THR A 223 -39.82 -26.25 -2.02
C THR A 223 -40.90 -26.05 -3.09
N GLY A 224 -41.43 -27.14 -3.64
CA GLY A 224 -42.46 -27.11 -4.69
C GLY A 224 -41.94 -26.83 -6.11
N PHE A 225 -40.63 -26.65 -6.29
CA PHE A 225 -40.00 -26.37 -7.59
C PHE A 225 -38.85 -27.34 -7.89
N THR A 226 -38.67 -27.67 -9.17
CA THR A 226 -37.54 -28.48 -9.65
C THR A 226 -36.31 -27.60 -9.98
N GLU A 227 -35.10 -28.17 -9.98
CA GLU A 227 -33.87 -27.44 -10.37
C GLU A 227 -33.98 -26.79 -11.75
N SER A 228 -34.61 -27.49 -12.70
CA SER A 228 -34.83 -26.99 -14.06
C SER A 228 -35.78 -25.80 -14.09
N GLU A 229 -36.83 -25.80 -13.26
CA GLU A 229 -37.75 -24.67 -13.12
C GLU A 229 -37.07 -23.48 -12.44
N VAL A 230 -36.26 -23.70 -11.40
CA VAL A 230 -35.50 -22.62 -10.76
C VAL A 230 -34.54 -22.00 -11.77
N PHE A 231 -33.76 -22.81 -12.49
CA PHE A 231 -32.83 -22.32 -13.51
C PHE A 231 -33.53 -21.56 -14.65
N SER A 232 -34.64 -22.09 -15.18
CA SER A 232 -35.42 -21.39 -16.21
C SER A 232 -35.98 -20.06 -15.72
N ASN A 233 -36.37 -19.97 -14.45
CA ASN A 233 -36.85 -18.72 -13.88
C ASN A 233 -35.71 -17.75 -13.54
N ILE A 234 -34.49 -18.22 -13.25
CA ILE A 234 -33.31 -17.36 -13.14
C ILE A 234 -33.07 -16.64 -14.48
N ASP A 235 -33.15 -17.33 -15.62
CA ASP A 235 -33.02 -16.70 -16.95
C ASP A 235 -34.10 -15.64 -17.19
N LYS A 236 -35.36 -15.94 -16.83
CA LYS A 236 -36.46 -14.96 -16.96
C LYS A 236 -36.24 -13.73 -16.07
N ILE A 237 -35.78 -13.92 -14.84
CA ILE A 237 -35.49 -12.82 -13.90
C ILE A 237 -34.29 -12.02 -14.38
N ALA A 238 -33.23 -12.68 -14.84
CA ALA A 238 -32.05 -12.02 -15.41
C ALA A 238 -32.45 -11.10 -16.56
N LYS A 239 -33.29 -11.58 -17.50
CA LYS A 239 -33.82 -10.77 -18.60
C LYS A 239 -34.72 -9.64 -18.11
N HIS A 240 -35.59 -9.91 -17.15
CA HIS A 240 -36.52 -8.91 -16.61
C HIS A 240 -35.80 -7.78 -15.86
N LEU A 241 -34.76 -8.11 -15.09
CA LEU A 241 -33.94 -7.17 -14.33
C LEU A 241 -32.79 -6.58 -15.18
N GLU A 242 -32.68 -6.98 -16.44
CA GLU A 242 -31.63 -6.58 -17.39
C GLU A 242 -30.20 -6.91 -16.91
N ILE A 243 -30.05 -8.09 -16.29
CA ILE A 243 -28.80 -8.64 -15.76
C ILE A 243 -28.28 -9.76 -16.68
N ASN A 244 -27.72 -9.37 -17.83
CA ASN A 244 -27.36 -10.34 -18.88
C ASN A 244 -26.26 -11.34 -18.48
N THR A 245 -25.39 -10.98 -17.54
CA THR A 245 -24.22 -11.76 -17.12
C THR A 245 -24.49 -12.74 -15.98
N LEU A 246 -25.70 -12.75 -15.41
CA LEU A 246 -26.05 -13.63 -14.28
C LEU A 246 -25.94 -15.12 -14.64
N LEU A 247 -26.44 -15.52 -15.81
CA LEU A 247 -26.44 -16.93 -16.23
C LEU A 247 -25.02 -17.46 -16.47
N ASP A 248 -24.17 -16.63 -17.07
CA ASP A 248 -22.77 -16.97 -17.32
C ASP A 248 -21.98 -17.21 -16.02
N SER A 249 -22.43 -16.62 -14.91
CA SER A 249 -21.87 -16.83 -13.58
C SER A 249 -22.34 -18.13 -12.90
N ILE A 250 -23.48 -18.69 -13.32
CA ILE A 250 -24.09 -19.90 -12.73
C ILE A 250 -23.70 -21.16 -13.50
N LEU A 251 -23.56 -21.06 -14.82
CA LEU A 251 -23.30 -22.20 -15.73
C LEU A 251 -21.89 -22.81 -15.60
N ASP A 252 -21.24 -22.65 -14.46
CA ASP A 252 -19.79 -22.83 -14.35
C ASP A 252 -19.34 -24.27 -14.61
N SER A 253 -18.51 -24.37 -15.64
CA SER A 253 -17.68 -25.50 -16.04
C SER A 253 -16.56 -25.71 -15.01
N GLY A 254 -16.18 -26.95 -14.71
CA GLY A 254 -15.27 -27.33 -13.60
C GLY A 254 -13.83 -26.78 -13.57
N ASP A 255 -13.50 -25.68 -14.25
CA ASP A 255 -12.21 -25.00 -14.21
C ASP A 255 -12.21 -23.83 -13.20
N ARG A 256 -11.49 -24.03 -12.09
CA ARG A 256 -11.39 -23.08 -10.98
C ARG A 256 -10.79 -21.73 -11.37
N ARG A 257 -9.93 -21.67 -12.40
CA ARG A 257 -9.26 -20.41 -12.81
C ARG A 257 -10.22 -19.50 -13.55
N LEU A 258 -10.99 -20.06 -14.48
CA LEU A 258 -12.06 -19.36 -15.19
C LEU A 258 -13.11 -18.79 -14.24
N ALA A 259 -13.51 -19.57 -13.24
CA ALA A 259 -14.45 -19.14 -12.20
C ALA A 259 -13.96 -17.89 -11.46
N ARG A 260 -12.69 -17.91 -11.00
CA ARG A 260 -12.05 -16.77 -10.32
C ARG A 260 -11.95 -15.55 -11.22
N GLN A 261 -11.50 -15.73 -12.46
CA GLN A 261 -11.37 -14.63 -13.41
C GLN A 261 -12.71 -13.95 -13.69
N ARG A 262 -13.76 -14.72 -13.95
CA ARG A 262 -15.11 -14.18 -14.16
C ARG A 262 -15.59 -13.45 -12.92
N ARG A 263 -15.36 -14.02 -11.74
CA ARG A 263 -15.72 -13.40 -10.46
C ARG A 263 -15.07 -12.02 -10.31
N THR A 264 -13.77 -11.90 -10.51
CA THR A 264 -13.06 -10.61 -10.43
C THR A 264 -13.59 -9.62 -11.47
N LEU A 265 -13.86 -10.06 -12.70
CA LEU A 265 -14.46 -9.21 -13.73
C LEU A 265 -15.87 -8.71 -13.35
N GLU A 266 -16.69 -9.58 -12.78
CA GLU A 266 -18.05 -9.23 -12.35
C GLU A 266 -18.07 -8.27 -11.16
N VAL A 267 -17.16 -8.47 -10.20
CA VAL A 267 -16.98 -7.53 -9.08
C VAL A 267 -16.47 -6.19 -9.58
N ALA A 268 -15.48 -6.17 -10.48
CA ALA A 268 -14.98 -4.94 -11.10
C ALA A 268 -16.09 -4.18 -11.85
N LYS A 269 -16.86 -4.87 -12.69
CA LYS A 269 -18.00 -4.30 -13.43
C LYS A 269 -19.05 -3.72 -12.48
N GLY A 270 -19.37 -4.41 -11.38
CA GLY A 270 -20.33 -3.87 -10.42
C GLY A 270 -19.81 -2.69 -9.63
N ARG A 271 -18.51 -2.64 -9.34
CA ARG A 271 -17.87 -1.45 -8.77
C ARG A 271 -17.95 -0.27 -9.73
N ASP A 272 -17.67 -0.48 -11.02
CA ASP A 272 -17.81 0.58 -12.05
C ASP A 272 -19.25 1.10 -12.12
N GLN A 273 -20.25 0.22 -12.07
CA GLN A 273 -21.67 0.62 -12.06
C GLN A 273 -22.06 1.42 -10.81
N LEU A 274 -21.53 1.04 -9.64
CA LEU A 274 -21.72 1.80 -8.39
C LEU A 274 -21.02 3.15 -8.46
N GLU A 275 -19.82 3.21 -9.02
CA GLU A 275 -19.06 4.45 -9.21
C GLU A 275 -19.80 5.43 -10.14
N GLU A 276 -20.28 4.96 -11.28
CA GLU A 276 -21.06 5.77 -12.21
C GLU A 276 -22.30 6.35 -11.51
N TRP A 277 -23.02 5.51 -10.77
CA TRP A 277 -24.19 5.93 -10.01
C TRP A 277 -23.81 6.93 -8.91
N PHE A 278 -22.74 6.68 -8.15
CA PHE A 278 -22.23 7.56 -7.09
C PHE A 278 -21.85 8.94 -7.62
N ARG A 279 -21.09 9.01 -8.73
CA ARG A 279 -20.70 10.29 -9.35
C ARG A 279 -21.93 11.09 -9.80
N ALA A 280 -22.89 10.42 -10.45
CA ALA A 280 -24.10 11.07 -10.97
C ALA A 280 -25.09 11.51 -9.87
N ASN A 281 -25.16 10.79 -8.75
CA ASN A 281 -26.18 11.04 -7.73
C ASN A 281 -25.64 11.73 -6.48
N VAL A 282 -24.46 11.35 -5.98
CA VAL A 282 -23.88 11.91 -4.76
C VAL A 282 -23.04 13.15 -5.07
N LEU A 283 -22.01 13.01 -5.92
CA LEU A 283 -21.08 14.10 -6.19
C LEU A 283 -21.71 15.25 -6.96
N GLN A 284 -22.55 14.95 -7.95
CA GLN A 284 -23.21 15.98 -8.75
C GLN A 284 -24.28 16.77 -7.97
N HIS A 285 -24.85 16.19 -6.91
CA HIS A 285 -25.91 16.81 -6.11
C HIS A 285 -25.41 17.33 -4.75
N LYS A 286 -24.09 17.44 -4.56
CA LYS A 286 -23.54 18.13 -3.38
C LYS A 286 -23.96 19.61 -3.37
N VAL A 287 -24.22 20.15 -2.20
CA VAL A 287 -24.72 21.52 -2.03
C VAL A 287 -23.75 22.33 -1.20
N THR A 288 -23.27 23.44 -1.75
CA THR A 288 -22.42 24.38 -1.03
C THR A 288 -23.27 25.50 -0.43
N VAL A 289 -23.13 25.71 0.87
CA VAL A 289 -23.85 26.73 1.66
C VAL A 289 -22.86 27.54 2.49
N GLU A 290 -23.31 28.67 3.00
CA GLU A 290 -22.55 29.40 4.02
C GLU A 290 -22.51 28.58 5.31
N THR A 291 -21.35 28.47 5.96
CA THR A 291 -21.16 27.62 7.16
C THR A 291 -22.15 27.96 8.28
N SER A 292 -22.44 29.24 8.48
CA SER A 292 -23.44 29.70 9.46
C SER A 292 -24.86 29.20 9.21
N ARG A 293 -25.16 28.77 7.99
CA ARG A 293 -26.48 28.32 7.53
C ARG A 293 -26.52 26.83 7.20
N ALA A 294 -25.42 26.09 7.43
CA ALA A 294 -25.35 24.67 7.14
C ALA A 294 -26.43 23.88 7.91
N ASP A 295 -26.63 24.19 9.19
CA ASP A 295 -27.64 23.55 10.05
C ASP A 295 -29.10 23.87 9.64
N GLU A 296 -29.32 24.90 8.83
CA GLU A 296 -30.65 25.29 8.34
C GLU A 296 -31.10 24.47 7.14
N VAL A 297 -30.18 23.72 6.51
CA VAL A 297 -30.47 22.93 5.31
C VAL A 297 -31.39 21.78 5.67
N LYS A 298 -32.60 21.80 5.08
CA LYS A 298 -33.59 20.75 5.23
C LYS A 298 -33.63 19.92 3.96
N TRP A 299 -33.19 18.68 4.08
CA TRP A 299 -33.26 17.69 3.01
C TRP A 299 -34.26 16.62 3.39
N ASP A 300 -35.29 16.42 2.57
CA ASP A 300 -36.33 15.46 2.86
C ASP A 300 -35.81 14.03 2.75
N ARG A 301 -36.25 13.18 3.67
CA ARG A 301 -35.85 11.76 3.65
C ARG A 301 -36.31 11.04 2.39
N ASP A 302 -37.49 11.38 1.89
CA ASP A 302 -38.02 10.85 0.64
C ASP A 302 -37.46 11.66 -0.54
N ASN A 303 -36.19 11.40 -0.87
CA ASN A 303 -35.50 12.04 -1.98
C ASN A 303 -35.22 11.05 -3.12
N THR A 304 -35.06 11.58 -4.33
CA THR A 304 -34.80 10.80 -5.56
C THR A 304 -33.43 10.10 -5.56
N LEU A 305 -32.52 10.54 -4.68
CA LEU A 305 -31.17 10.01 -4.56
C LEU A 305 -31.10 8.83 -3.58
N PHE A 306 -32.16 8.56 -2.82
CA PHE A 306 -32.18 7.56 -1.74
C PHE A 306 -31.16 7.81 -0.62
N ALA A 307 -30.68 9.05 -0.51
CA ALA A 307 -29.78 9.45 0.55
C ALA A 307 -30.52 9.46 1.90
N ASP A 308 -29.85 8.98 2.95
CA ASP A 308 -30.40 8.88 4.30
C ASP A 308 -29.57 9.66 5.35
N VAL A 309 -28.51 10.34 4.91
CA VAL A 309 -27.64 11.19 5.73
C VAL A 309 -26.92 12.24 4.87
N LEU A 310 -26.57 13.39 5.45
CA LEU A 310 -25.73 14.42 4.85
C LEU A 310 -24.39 14.46 5.59
N LEU A 311 -23.26 14.39 4.88
CA LEU A 311 -21.95 14.73 5.45
C LEU A 311 -21.61 16.17 5.10
N CYS A 312 -21.08 16.92 6.06
CA CYS A 312 -20.68 18.32 5.89
C CYS A 312 -19.17 18.45 6.05
N ALA A 313 -18.51 19.09 5.09
CA ALA A 313 -17.11 19.48 5.17
C ALA A 313 -17.00 21.00 4.99
N ASP A 314 -16.17 21.64 5.80
CA ASP A 314 -15.97 23.08 5.79
C ASP A 314 -14.78 23.43 4.88
N GLU A 315 -14.88 24.49 4.09
CA GLU A 315 -13.73 24.99 3.32
C GLU A 315 -12.68 25.57 4.26
N ASP A 316 -11.41 25.23 4.01
CA ASP A 316 -10.27 25.78 4.75
C ASP A 316 -10.18 27.29 4.52
N LEU A 317 -9.97 28.04 5.59
CA LEU A 317 -9.85 29.50 5.51
C LEU A 317 -8.60 29.95 4.75
N ASP A 318 -7.60 29.07 4.63
CA ASP A 318 -6.29 29.35 4.06
C ASP A 318 -6.24 29.14 2.53
N ASN A 319 -7.11 28.29 1.97
CA ASN A 319 -7.17 27.96 0.52
C ASN A 319 -7.99 28.96 -0.31
N VAL A 320 -8.52 30.03 0.29
CA VAL A 320 -9.29 31.07 -0.44
C VAL A 320 -8.33 32.15 -0.96
N ASP A 321 -7.52 31.74 -1.93
CA ASP A 321 -6.56 32.47 -2.77
C ASP A 321 -6.16 33.92 -2.42
N GLU A 322 -4.84 34.06 -2.39
CA GLU A 322 -4.00 35.26 -2.53
C GLU A 322 -4.18 36.02 -3.87
N HIS A 323 -5.26 35.77 -4.62
CA HIS A 323 -5.58 36.44 -5.88
C HIS A 323 -6.45 37.71 -5.71
N VAL A 324 -6.26 38.46 -4.63
CA VAL A 324 -6.77 39.84 -4.57
C VAL A 324 -5.66 40.79 -4.99
N GLY A 325 -5.72 41.17 -6.25
CA GLY A 325 -4.88 42.20 -6.84
C GLY A 325 -4.83 43.46 -5.95
N THR A 326 -3.65 44.05 -5.95
CA THR A 326 -3.31 45.35 -5.36
C THR A 326 -4.22 46.47 -5.86
N ASN A 327 -5.44 46.55 -5.35
CA ASN A 327 -6.28 47.74 -5.43
C ASN A 327 -7.19 47.77 -4.20
N GLY A 328 -7.02 48.81 -3.38
CA GLY A 328 -7.70 48.99 -2.11
C GLY A 328 -9.17 49.30 -2.26
N ASP A 329 -9.98 48.27 -2.51
CA ASP A 329 -11.42 48.30 -2.30
C ASP A 329 -11.80 47.43 -1.09
N SER A 330 -12.69 48.01 -0.28
CA SER A 330 -13.24 47.50 0.97
C SER A 330 -13.37 45.97 1.08
N ALA A 331 -12.69 45.39 2.07
CA ALA A 331 -12.81 43.99 2.45
C ALA A 331 -14.27 43.66 2.81
N ASN A 332 -15.00 43.00 1.90
CA ASN A 332 -16.21 42.29 2.27
C ASN A 332 -15.85 41.21 3.29
N PRO A 333 -16.64 41.01 4.36
CA PRO A 333 -16.40 39.91 5.29
C PRO A 333 -16.45 38.59 4.51
N ARG A 334 -15.32 37.88 4.46
CA ARG A 334 -15.18 36.58 3.78
C ARG A 334 -16.13 35.59 4.46
N VAL A 335 -17.07 35.05 3.71
CA VAL A 335 -18.06 34.10 4.23
C VAL A 335 -17.52 32.69 4.04
N GLN A 336 -17.25 32.00 5.13
CA GLN A 336 -16.85 30.59 5.12
C GLN A 336 -17.99 29.75 4.53
N LYS A 337 -17.64 28.77 3.69
CA LYS A 337 -18.58 27.88 3.04
C LYS A 337 -18.38 26.46 3.53
N SER A 338 -19.47 25.70 3.50
CA SER A 338 -19.51 24.29 3.81
C SER A 338 -20.20 23.55 2.67
N THR A 339 -19.69 22.37 2.34
CA THR A 339 -20.25 21.50 1.30
C THR A 339 -20.92 20.29 1.93
N LEU A 340 -22.19 20.08 1.58
CA LEU A 340 -23.04 19.00 2.04
C LEU A 340 -23.14 17.91 0.98
N PHE A 341 -22.81 16.67 1.36
CA PHE A 341 -22.82 15.50 0.49
C PHE A 341 -23.98 14.56 0.85
N PRO A 342 -24.92 14.28 -0.07
CA PRO A 342 -26.00 13.34 0.14
C PRO A 342 -25.52 11.89 0.07
N CYS A 343 -25.41 11.24 1.22
CA CYS A 343 -24.76 9.95 1.40
C CYS A 343 -25.73 8.85 1.85
N HIS A 344 -25.24 7.61 1.81
CA HIS A 344 -25.96 6.41 2.24
C HIS A 344 -25.26 5.83 3.47
N ARG A 345 -25.95 5.72 4.60
CA ARG A 345 -25.44 5.08 5.83
C ARG A 345 -24.89 3.70 5.52
N ALA A 346 -25.58 2.93 4.68
CA ALA A 346 -25.14 1.62 4.21
C ALA A 346 -23.70 1.60 3.68
N MET A 347 -23.25 2.66 3.00
CA MET A 347 -21.87 2.78 2.49
C MET A 347 -20.91 3.36 3.53
N LEU A 348 -21.37 4.29 4.36
CA LEU A 348 -20.58 4.85 5.45
C LEU A 348 -20.19 3.81 6.52
N LEU A 349 -20.98 2.76 6.69
CA LEU A 349 -20.67 1.63 7.60
C LEU A 349 -19.34 0.89 7.30
N ARG A 350 -18.68 1.20 6.18
CA ARG A 350 -17.32 0.73 5.90
C ARG A 350 -16.24 1.40 6.77
N SER A 351 -16.60 2.47 7.45
CA SER A 351 -15.80 3.13 8.47
C SER A 351 -16.33 2.74 9.86
N GLU A 352 -15.43 2.32 10.74
CA GLU A 352 -15.79 1.93 12.11
C GLU A 352 -16.33 3.11 12.93
N PHE A 353 -15.88 4.34 12.61
CA PHE A 353 -16.43 5.57 13.17
C PHE A 353 -17.94 5.67 12.94
N PHE A 354 -18.37 5.60 11.67
CA PHE A 354 -19.78 5.68 11.32
C PHE A 354 -20.56 4.45 11.77
N HIS A 355 -19.97 3.26 11.74
CA HIS A 355 -20.61 2.06 12.28
C HIS A 355 -20.95 2.22 13.76
N THR A 356 -20.00 2.70 14.56
CA THR A 356 -20.19 2.96 15.98
C THR A 356 -21.23 4.06 16.20
N MET A 357 -21.13 5.17 15.46
CA MET A 357 -22.07 6.29 15.53
C MET A 357 -23.51 5.84 15.25
N PHE A 358 -23.74 5.07 14.20
CA PHE A 358 -25.08 4.64 13.78
C PHE A 358 -25.67 3.50 14.61
N THR A 359 -24.84 2.75 15.33
CA THR A 359 -25.27 1.70 16.26
C THR A 359 -25.58 2.27 17.65
N SER A 360 -24.95 3.39 17.99
CA SER A 360 -25.14 4.08 19.27
C SER A 360 -26.55 4.68 19.45
N PRO A 361 -26.95 5.04 20.68
CA PRO A 361 -28.15 5.81 20.93
C PRO A 361 -28.00 7.33 20.65
N PHE A 362 -26.96 7.76 19.93
CA PHE A 362 -26.76 9.18 19.64
C PHE A 362 -27.79 9.74 18.63
N ARG A 363 -27.90 11.08 18.56
CA ARG A 363 -28.93 11.77 17.76
C ARG A 363 -28.82 11.48 16.27
N GLU A 364 -27.61 11.21 15.81
CA GLU A 364 -27.21 10.93 14.43
C GLU A 364 -27.72 9.56 13.97
N ALA A 365 -27.87 8.62 14.90
CA ALA A 365 -28.46 7.31 14.63
C ALA A 365 -29.98 7.37 14.44
N HIS A 366 -30.65 8.35 15.08
CA HIS A 366 -32.09 8.50 15.08
C HIS A 366 -32.62 9.03 13.75
N MET A 367 -33.68 8.40 13.28
CA MET A 367 -34.39 8.78 12.08
C MET A 367 -35.26 10.01 12.33
N LYS A 368 -35.15 11.02 11.46
CA LYS A 368 -35.96 12.25 11.46
C LYS A 368 -36.66 12.43 10.09
N ASP A 369 -37.55 13.42 10.01
CA ASP A 369 -38.24 13.79 8.77
C ASP A 369 -37.25 14.34 7.72
N HIS A 370 -36.23 15.07 8.18
CA HIS A 370 -35.13 15.55 7.37
C HIS A 370 -33.84 14.80 7.68
N LEU A 371 -32.93 14.71 6.70
CA LEU A 371 -31.66 14.03 6.84
C LEU A 371 -30.80 14.64 7.96
N ASN A 372 -30.11 13.79 8.72
CA ASN A 372 -29.13 14.25 9.70
C ASN A 372 -27.90 14.79 8.97
N ILE A 373 -27.44 15.97 9.39
CA ILE A 373 -26.17 16.55 8.95
C ILE A 373 -25.09 16.15 9.95
N ILE A 374 -24.01 15.57 9.46
CA ILE A 374 -22.87 15.13 10.27
C ILE A 374 -21.63 15.91 9.78
N PRO A 375 -21.06 16.80 10.63
CA PRO A 375 -19.82 17.48 10.29
C PRO A 375 -18.64 16.49 10.30
N VAL A 376 -17.76 16.64 9.32
CA VAL A 376 -16.50 15.91 9.19
C VAL A 376 -15.40 16.96 9.14
N ASP A 377 -14.41 16.82 10.02
CA ASP A 377 -13.31 17.77 10.16
C ASP A 377 -12.26 17.52 9.06
N CYS A 378 -12.60 17.93 7.84
CA CYS A 378 -11.71 17.93 6.67
C CYS A 378 -12.24 18.85 5.58
N SER A 379 -11.39 19.15 4.59
CA SER A 379 -11.79 19.92 3.42
C SER A 379 -12.78 19.16 2.52
N PRO A 380 -13.59 19.85 1.71
CA PRO A 380 -14.54 19.20 0.80
C PRO A 380 -13.87 18.28 -0.23
N GLU A 381 -12.64 18.58 -0.63
CA GLU A 381 -11.87 17.76 -1.57
C GLU A 381 -11.43 16.44 -0.91
N VAL A 382 -10.93 16.50 0.32
CA VAL A 382 -10.58 15.32 1.12
C VAL A 382 -11.81 14.46 1.38
N LEU A 383 -12.96 15.07 1.71
CA LEU A 383 -14.20 14.31 1.90
C LEU A 383 -14.67 13.62 0.62
N GLU A 384 -14.48 14.24 -0.55
CA GLU A 384 -14.79 13.63 -1.85
C GLU A 384 -13.91 12.39 -2.11
N ILE A 385 -12.62 12.43 -1.75
CA ILE A 385 -11.70 11.28 -1.85
C ILE A 385 -12.14 10.16 -0.90
N VAL A 386 -12.44 10.49 0.35
CA VAL A 386 -12.93 9.54 1.36
C VAL A 386 -14.21 8.86 0.85
N LEU A 387 -15.19 9.63 0.36
CA LEU A 387 -16.43 9.09 -0.18
C LEU A 387 -16.18 8.23 -1.41
N THR A 388 -15.33 8.67 -2.34
CA THR A 388 -14.96 7.87 -3.51
C THR A 388 -14.39 6.52 -3.07
N PHE A 389 -13.50 6.50 -2.06
CA PHE A 389 -12.96 5.27 -1.51
C PHE A 389 -14.04 4.37 -0.89
N LEU A 390 -14.94 4.91 -0.08
CA LEU A 390 -16.02 4.15 0.55
C LEU A 390 -16.97 3.52 -0.48
N TYR A 391 -17.25 4.19 -1.61
CA TYR A 391 -18.13 3.65 -2.65
C TYR A 391 -17.43 2.72 -3.64
N THR A 392 -16.12 2.89 -3.85
CA THR A 392 -15.45 2.32 -5.03
C THR A 392 -14.15 1.56 -4.74
N GLU A 393 -13.59 1.63 -3.53
CA GLU A 393 -12.22 1.18 -3.20
C GLU A 393 -11.08 1.91 -3.95
N ARG A 394 -11.41 2.92 -4.78
CA ARG A 394 -10.42 3.78 -5.44
C ARG A 394 -10.13 5.02 -4.62
N ALA A 395 -8.87 5.42 -4.60
CA ALA A 395 -8.42 6.65 -3.98
C ALA A 395 -7.16 7.07 -4.71
N ASP A 396 -7.32 8.07 -5.58
CA ASP A 396 -6.25 8.67 -6.35
C ASP A 396 -6.20 10.14 -5.94
N PHE A 397 -5.07 10.59 -5.41
CA PHE A 397 -4.89 11.95 -4.94
C PHE A 397 -3.42 12.39 -5.02
N PRO A 398 -3.16 13.69 -5.26
CA PRO A 398 -1.81 14.25 -5.27
C PRO A 398 -1.19 14.35 -3.87
N LEU A 399 0.11 14.64 -3.83
CA LEU A 399 0.93 14.67 -2.61
C LEU A 399 0.58 15.83 -1.68
N ASP A 400 0.17 16.96 -2.24
CA ASP A 400 -0.24 18.18 -1.54
C ASP A 400 -1.40 17.93 -0.55
N ILE A 401 -2.37 17.10 -0.90
CA ILE A 401 -3.51 16.75 -0.03
C ILE A 401 -3.33 15.41 0.70
N ALA A 402 -2.21 14.71 0.49
CA ALA A 402 -2.03 13.36 1.01
C ALA A 402 -1.96 13.31 2.55
N VAL A 403 -1.41 14.34 3.19
CA VAL A 403 -1.37 14.46 4.66
C VAL A 403 -2.77 14.67 5.23
N ASP A 404 -3.61 15.50 4.60
CA ASP A 404 -4.99 15.71 5.04
C ASP A 404 -5.84 14.45 4.85
N VAL A 405 -5.64 13.73 3.75
CA VAL A 405 -6.26 12.41 3.53
C VAL A 405 -5.81 11.40 4.59
N LEU A 406 -4.53 11.42 5.00
CA LEU A 406 -4.01 10.57 6.07
C LEU A 406 -4.74 10.84 7.40
N PHE A 407 -4.87 12.12 7.80
CA PHE A 407 -5.57 12.50 9.02
C PHE A 407 -7.07 12.18 8.96
N ALA A 408 -7.73 12.49 7.85
CA ALA A 408 -9.15 12.17 7.67
C ALA A 408 -9.41 10.65 7.72
N ALA A 409 -8.53 9.86 7.11
CA ALA A 409 -8.64 8.39 7.14
C ALA A 409 -8.41 7.83 8.55
N ASP A 410 -7.47 8.38 9.32
CA ASP A 410 -7.24 7.99 10.71
C ASP A 410 -8.43 8.35 11.61
N MET A 411 -8.91 9.60 11.52
CA MET A 411 -10.09 10.08 12.25
C MET A 411 -11.33 9.22 12.00
N LEU A 412 -11.55 8.84 10.73
CA LEU A 412 -12.69 8.02 10.32
C LEU A 412 -12.45 6.50 10.48
N PHE A 413 -11.29 6.08 11.02
CA PHE A 413 -10.90 4.69 11.18
C PHE A 413 -10.98 3.88 9.87
N ILE A 414 -10.44 4.43 8.78
CA ILE A 414 -10.39 3.81 7.45
C ILE A 414 -8.95 3.36 7.17
N GLU A 415 -8.56 2.23 7.76
CA GLU A 415 -7.17 1.77 7.76
C GLU A 415 -6.56 1.62 6.36
N LYS A 416 -7.31 1.06 5.40
CA LYS A 416 -6.83 0.90 4.02
C LYS A 416 -6.55 2.22 3.32
N LEU A 417 -7.36 3.25 3.55
CA LEU A 417 -7.14 4.57 2.96
C LEU A 417 -5.95 5.26 3.61
N LYS A 418 -5.81 5.11 4.94
CA LYS A 418 -4.66 5.58 5.71
C LYS A 418 -3.35 4.95 5.21
N THR A 419 -3.32 3.63 4.98
CA THR A 419 -2.16 2.95 4.38
C THR A 419 -1.86 3.50 2.98
N LYS A 420 -2.88 3.72 2.14
CA LYS A 420 -2.68 4.30 0.80
C LYS A 420 -2.09 5.71 0.85
N ALA A 421 -2.58 6.57 1.74
CA ALA A 421 -2.02 7.91 1.94
C ALA A 421 -0.56 7.85 2.41
N ALA A 422 -0.24 6.98 3.36
CA ALA A 422 1.13 6.77 3.81
C ALA A 422 2.05 6.29 2.69
N VAL A 423 1.58 5.39 1.82
CA VAL A 423 2.33 4.96 0.63
C VAL A 423 2.59 6.18 -0.25
N VAL A 424 1.56 6.93 -0.66
CA VAL A 424 1.68 8.13 -1.51
C VAL A 424 2.70 9.14 -0.95
N ILE A 425 2.64 9.44 0.35
CA ILE A 425 3.58 10.36 1.02
C ILE A 425 5.01 9.81 0.95
N SER A 426 5.21 8.55 1.38
CA SER A 426 6.56 7.95 1.43
C SER A 426 7.19 7.75 0.06
N THR A 427 6.39 7.51 -0.99
CA THR A 427 6.91 7.20 -2.33
C THR A 427 7.13 8.45 -3.18
N LEU A 428 6.17 9.38 -3.22
CA LEU A 428 6.32 10.62 -3.98
C LEU A 428 7.25 11.59 -3.26
N GLY A 429 7.22 11.60 -1.93
CA GLY A 429 8.13 12.39 -1.10
C GLY A 429 9.59 11.92 -1.12
N SER A 430 9.85 10.69 -1.59
CA SER A 430 11.23 10.18 -1.71
C SER A 430 12.01 10.79 -2.88
N GLY A 431 11.37 11.41 -3.89
CA GLY A 431 12.04 12.06 -5.03
C GLY A 431 13.23 11.31 -5.65
N ASN A 432 13.03 10.45 -6.65
CA ASN A 432 14.06 9.70 -7.39
C ASN A 432 15.15 8.96 -6.57
N MET A 433 15.03 8.83 -5.24
CA MET A 433 16.10 8.32 -4.39
C MET A 433 16.36 6.81 -4.60
N SER A 434 17.12 6.48 -5.63
CA SER A 434 17.96 5.29 -5.67
C SER A 434 19.07 5.47 -4.63
N GLN A 435 19.47 4.39 -3.96
CA GLN A 435 20.68 4.38 -3.11
C GLN A 435 21.91 4.97 -3.85
N ALA A 436 21.93 4.88 -5.19
CA ALA A 436 22.98 5.42 -6.05
C ALA A 436 22.84 6.92 -6.39
N GLU A 437 21.65 7.53 -6.24
CA GLU A 437 21.42 8.96 -6.51
C GLU A 437 21.64 9.84 -5.28
N ALA A 438 21.37 9.33 -4.08
CA ALA A 438 21.76 9.99 -2.82
C ALA A 438 23.27 10.28 -2.74
N ALA A 439 24.08 9.43 -3.35
CA ALA A 439 25.52 9.60 -3.49
C ALA A 439 25.92 10.76 -4.41
N ARG A 440 25.05 11.17 -5.35
CA ARG A 440 25.34 12.15 -6.41
C ARG A 440 24.82 13.55 -6.11
N THR A 441 23.79 13.70 -5.29
CA THR A 441 23.27 15.01 -4.83
C THR A 441 24.13 15.63 -3.73
N ARG A 442 25.46 15.64 -3.91
CA ARG A 442 26.37 16.49 -3.13
C ARG A 442 26.14 17.95 -3.56
N GLY A 443 25.23 18.66 -2.88
CA GLY A 443 25.22 20.13 -2.85
C GLY A 443 24.24 20.89 -3.75
N THR A 444 23.17 20.28 -4.27
CA THR A 444 22.08 21.04 -4.93
C THR A 444 20.93 21.28 -3.96
N MET A 445 20.80 22.54 -3.50
CA MET A 445 19.64 23.05 -2.77
C MET A 445 18.46 23.24 -3.74
N GLU A 446 17.92 22.15 -4.29
CA GLU A 446 16.59 22.23 -4.89
C GLU A 446 15.59 22.19 -3.74
N GLU A 447 14.75 23.22 -3.65
CA GLU A 447 13.69 23.36 -2.64
C GLU A 447 12.85 22.08 -2.64
N ASP A 448 12.92 21.33 -1.57
CA ASP A 448 12.11 20.12 -1.41
C ASP A 448 10.65 20.54 -1.24
N ASP A 449 9.77 20.11 -2.15
CA ASP A 449 8.31 20.26 -2.07
C ASP A 449 7.68 19.56 -0.84
N LEU A 450 8.50 19.00 0.07
CA LEU A 450 8.08 18.12 1.16
C LEU A 450 8.62 18.59 2.52
N ASP A 451 7.72 19.05 3.40
CA ASP A 451 8.06 19.33 4.79
C ASP A 451 8.19 18.03 5.61
N ILE A 452 9.42 17.52 5.71
CA ILE A 452 9.70 16.28 6.43
C ILE A 452 9.41 16.37 7.93
N TYR A 453 9.52 17.56 8.53
CA TYR A 453 9.23 17.78 9.94
C TYR A 453 7.74 17.69 10.22
N ALA A 454 6.90 18.19 9.30
CA ALA A 454 5.46 17.99 9.38
C ALA A 454 5.08 16.51 9.22
N ILE A 455 5.74 15.80 8.29
CA ILE A 455 5.45 14.38 8.02
C ILE A 455 5.75 13.49 9.20
N ILE A 456 6.90 13.67 9.85
CA ILE A 456 7.24 12.83 11.02
C ILE A 456 6.29 13.08 12.19
N ARG A 457 5.86 14.33 12.40
CA ARG A 457 4.84 14.65 13.41
C ARG A 457 3.50 14.02 13.04
N ALA A 458 3.10 14.07 11.77
CA ALA A 458 1.91 13.38 11.28
C ALA A 458 2.02 11.85 11.45
N ALA A 459 3.20 11.27 11.22
CA ALA A 459 3.47 9.85 11.44
C ALA A 459 3.27 9.46 12.91
N TRP A 460 3.78 10.27 13.84
CA TRP A 460 3.60 10.05 15.28
C TRP A 460 2.15 10.19 15.74
N LEU A 461 1.44 11.20 15.22
CA LEU A 461 0.04 11.46 15.57
C LEU A 461 -0.87 10.33 15.06
N THR A 462 -0.66 9.90 13.82
CA THR A 462 -1.44 8.84 13.17
C THR A 462 -0.90 7.43 13.47
N ARG A 463 0.25 7.31 14.14
CA ARG A 463 0.92 6.04 14.48
C ARG A 463 1.20 5.18 13.25
N VAL A 464 1.76 5.80 12.21
CA VAL A 464 2.11 5.11 10.96
C VAL A 464 3.62 4.90 10.90
N GLN A 465 4.05 3.70 11.30
CA GLN A 465 5.46 3.31 11.34
C GLN A 465 6.18 3.52 10.01
N ARG A 466 5.53 3.22 8.87
CA ARG A 466 6.11 3.44 7.53
C ARG A 466 6.56 4.89 7.31
N LEU A 467 5.80 5.86 7.82
CA LEU A 467 6.14 7.28 7.69
C LEU A 467 7.23 7.70 8.66
N GLU A 468 7.29 7.10 9.84
CA GLU A 468 8.39 7.29 10.80
C GLU A 468 9.72 6.81 10.19
N GLU A 469 9.74 5.58 9.68
CA GLU A 469 10.89 4.99 8.99
C GLU A 469 11.29 5.80 7.75
N PHE A 470 10.30 6.23 6.96
CA PHE A 470 10.54 7.09 5.79
C PHE A 470 11.19 8.42 6.20
N ALA A 471 10.67 9.09 7.23
CA ALA A 471 11.19 10.38 7.66
C ALA A 471 12.56 10.28 8.30
N ALA A 472 12.79 9.28 9.16
CA ALA A 472 14.10 9.00 9.74
C ALA A 472 15.14 8.72 8.66
N ARG A 473 14.79 7.90 7.67
CA ARG A 473 15.66 7.62 6.53
C ARG A 473 15.93 8.86 5.68
N TYR A 474 14.91 9.66 5.39
CA TYR A 474 15.04 10.92 4.66
C TYR A 474 16.03 11.86 5.35
N LEU A 475 15.86 12.04 6.67
CA LEU A 475 16.74 12.87 7.50
C LEU A 475 18.17 12.31 7.53
N ALA A 476 18.36 11.00 7.69
CA ALA A 476 19.70 10.39 7.70
C ALA A 476 20.45 10.60 6.37
N TYR A 477 19.76 10.51 5.25
CA TYR A 477 20.36 10.67 3.92
C TYR A 477 20.71 12.12 3.57
N ARG A 478 20.15 13.09 4.29
CA ARG A 478 20.37 14.54 4.12
C ARG A 478 20.77 15.22 5.41
N LEU A 479 21.36 14.46 6.34
CA LEU A 479 21.59 14.90 7.70
C LEU A 479 22.44 16.17 7.74
N GLU A 480 23.38 16.32 6.81
CA GLU A 480 24.20 17.51 6.63
C GLU A 480 23.40 18.81 6.50
N ALA A 481 22.22 18.75 5.88
CA ALA A 481 21.35 19.91 5.67
C ALA A 481 20.46 20.22 6.90
N HIS A 482 20.19 19.22 7.74
CA HIS A 482 19.25 19.32 8.85
C HIS A 482 19.91 19.42 10.22
N ILE A 483 21.11 18.86 10.40
CA ILE A 483 21.73 18.67 11.72
C ILE A 483 21.98 19.98 12.46
N ASP A 484 22.33 21.06 11.75
CA ASP A 484 22.60 22.37 12.34
C ASP A 484 21.32 23.25 12.43
N SER A 485 20.14 22.74 12.02
CA SER A 485 18.87 23.48 12.04
C SER A 485 18.22 23.48 13.43
N PRO A 486 17.60 24.60 13.87
CA PRO A 486 16.87 24.63 15.13
C PRO A 486 15.64 23.69 15.11
N GLU A 487 14.98 23.56 13.95
CA GLU A 487 13.81 22.69 13.79
C GLU A 487 14.15 21.21 14.04
N PHE A 488 15.36 20.76 13.67
CA PHE A 488 15.84 19.41 13.97
C PHE A 488 16.07 19.20 15.47
N SER A 489 16.66 20.18 16.16
CA SER A 489 16.86 20.11 17.62
C SER A 489 15.52 20.02 18.36
N GLU A 490 14.53 20.82 17.95
CA GLU A 490 13.16 20.74 18.49
C GLU A 490 12.53 19.37 18.24
N LEU A 491 12.70 18.81 17.05
CA LEU A 491 12.18 17.50 16.69
C LEU A 491 12.77 16.38 17.57
N ILE A 492 14.08 16.39 17.83
CA ILE A 492 14.74 15.44 18.73
C ILE A 492 14.19 15.57 20.16
N GLN A 493 14.01 16.80 20.64
CA GLN A 493 13.43 17.05 21.95
C GLN A 493 11.99 16.53 22.07
N GLU A 494 11.18 16.70 21.03
CA GLU A 494 9.82 16.14 20.97
C GLU A 494 9.84 14.61 20.96
N SER A 495 10.72 14.01 20.16
CA SER A 495 10.89 12.55 20.14
C SER A 495 11.26 12.03 21.54
N ALA A 496 12.18 12.70 22.23
CA ALA A 496 12.58 12.34 23.59
C ALA A 496 11.43 12.44 24.60
N ALA A 497 10.54 13.44 24.44
CA ALA A 497 9.42 13.69 25.34
C ALA A 497 8.24 12.71 25.18
N ARG A 498 8.19 11.93 24.08
CA ARG A 498 7.09 10.98 23.81
C ARG A 498 7.08 9.78 24.76
N ILE A 499 8.21 9.44 25.38
CA ILE A 499 8.34 8.29 26.29
C ILE A 499 8.08 8.73 27.74
N GLN A 500 6.94 8.33 28.31
CA GLN A 500 6.62 8.59 29.72
C GLN A 500 7.37 7.61 30.64
N GLY A 501 8.20 8.14 31.55
CA GLY A 501 8.93 7.33 32.54
C GLY A 501 10.32 6.89 32.08
N ARG A 502 10.93 7.62 31.15
CA ARG A 502 12.27 7.39 30.62
C ARG A 502 13.30 7.31 31.76
N GLN A 503 14.07 6.23 31.81
CA GLN A 503 15.31 6.17 32.61
C GLN A 503 16.44 6.84 31.81
N GLU A 504 17.50 7.28 32.49
CA GLU A 504 18.67 7.95 31.87
C GLU A 504 19.32 7.11 30.75
N THR A 505 19.01 5.81 30.62
CA THR A 505 19.58 4.88 29.63
C THR A 505 18.65 4.49 28.48
N ASP A 506 17.40 4.96 28.46
CA ASP A 506 16.47 4.60 27.37
C ASP A 506 16.84 5.38 26.11
N SER A 507 16.93 4.76 24.95
CA SER A 507 17.34 5.43 23.72
C SER A 507 16.22 6.29 23.11
N ILE A 508 16.60 7.26 22.25
CA ILE A 508 15.64 8.11 21.52
C ILE A 508 15.31 7.42 20.20
N GLU A 509 14.07 6.95 20.04
CA GLU A 509 13.62 6.18 18.86
C GLU A 509 14.03 6.82 17.52
N LEU A 510 13.69 8.09 17.30
CA LEU A 510 14.05 8.80 16.06
C LEU A 510 15.57 8.87 15.85
N LEU A 511 16.34 9.10 16.92
CA LEU A 511 17.79 9.22 16.80
C LEU A 511 18.42 7.87 16.47
N ASP A 512 17.94 6.80 17.09
CA ASP A 512 18.38 5.44 16.80
C ASP A 512 18.07 5.05 15.34
N ASP A 513 16.88 5.39 14.85
CA ASP A 513 16.51 5.16 13.46
C ASP A 513 17.41 5.96 12.50
N ILE A 514 17.69 7.23 12.81
CA ILE A 514 18.61 8.06 12.03
C ILE A 514 20.02 7.45 12.05
N ARG A 515 20.53 7.02 13.21
CA ARG A 515 21.84 6.36 13.35
C ARG A 515 21.89 5.07 12.53
N PHE A 516 20.84 4.26 12.59
CA PHE A 516 20.71 3.03 11.80
C PHE A 516 20.77 3.31 10.29
N TYR A 517 19.96 4.23 9.80
CA TYR A 517 19.93 4.56 8.36
C TYR A 517 21.18 5.31 7.90
N LEU A 518 21.83 6.08 8.78
CA LEU A 518 23.14 6.67 8.47
C LEU A 518 24.18 5.55 8.34
N GLY A 519 24.18 4.57 9.24
CA GLY A 519 24.97 3.35 9.11
C GLY A 519 24.72 2.66 7.76
N GLU A 520 23.47 2.43 7.37
CA GLU A 520 23.10 1.81 6.08
C GLU A 520 23.62 2.63 4.87
N ARG A 521 23.49 3.96 4.93
CA ARG A 521 23.97 4.90 3.89
C ARG A 521 25.47 4.73 3.61
N PHE A 522 26.28 4.52 4.65
CA PHE A 522 27.73 4.35 4.51
C PHE A 522 28.15 2.87 4.38
N ARG A 523 27.37 1.91 4.92
CA ARG A 523 27.63 0.46 4.88
C ARG A 523 27.71 -0.14 3.48
N LEU A 524 26.83 0.29 2.57
CA LEU A 524 26.81 -0.17 1.18
C LEU A 524 28.12 0.11 0.41
N ARG A 525 29.00 0.98 0.93
CA ARG A 525 30.34 1.23 0.36
C ARG A 525 31.46 0.43 1.03
N PHE A 526 31.23 -0.11 2.23
CA PHE A 526 32.22 -0.88 2.99
C PHE A 526 32.21 -2.38 2.61
N ASP A 527 31.06 -2.93 2.20
CA ASP A 527 30.92 -4.34 1.80
C ASP A 527 31.66 -4.68 0.49
N ASP A 528 31.72 -3.76 -0.48
CA ASP A 528 32.43 -3.95 -1.77
C ASP A 528 33.97 -3.98 -1.60
N ALA A 529 34.48 -3.62 -0.42
CA ALA A 529 35.91 -3.51 -0.11
C ALA A 529 36.43 -4.58 0.87
N GLY A 530 35.58 -5.47 1.38
CA GLY A 530 35.99 -6.50 2.36
C GLY A 530 36.37 -5.92 3.73
N ILE A 531 35.90 -4.72 4.06
CA ILE A 531 36.31 -3.98 5.28
C ILE A 531 35.66 -4.55 6.54
N ASP A 532 34.50 -5.22 6.44
CA ASP A 532 33.89 -5.94 7.58
C ASP A 532 34.84 -7.03 8.14
N GLU A 533 35.66 -7.67 7.29
CA GLU A 533 36.69 -8.61 7.75
C GLU A 533 37.85 -7.91 8.48
N MET A 534 38.18 -6.67 8.10
CA MET A 534 39.24 -5.87 8.72
C MET A 534 38.80 -5.24 10.05
N MET A 535 37.56 -4.80 10.16
CA MET A 535 36.99 -4.29 11.41
C MET A 535 36.79 -5.40 12.46
N GLU A 536 36.38 -6.60 12.03
CA GLU A 536 36.38 -7.77 12.92
C GLU A 536 37.80 -8.14 13.39
N GLU A 537 38.81 -7.94 12.54
CA GLU A 537 40.21 -8.20 12.86
C GLU A 537 40.79 -7.12 13.80
N GLU A 538 40.44 -5.84 13.63
CA GLU A 538 40.80 -4.76 14.56
C GLU A 538 40.08 -4.89 15.92
N ALA A 539 38.79 -5.25 15.93
CA ALA A 539 38.07 -5.55 17.18
C ALA A 539 38.65 -6.77 17.91
N ARG A 540 39.11 -7.79 17.16
CA ARG A 540 39.89 -8.91 17.71
C ARG A 540 41.26 -8.46 18.24
N GLN A 541 41.94 -7.54 17.58
CA GLN A 541 43.23 -7.02 18.05
C GLN A 541 43.10 -6.14 19.29
N GLN A 542 42.05 -5.33 19.39
CA GLN A 542 41.76 -4.50 20.58
C GLN A 542 41.34 -5.35 21.79
N SER A 543 40.54 -6.41 21.57
CA SER A 543 40.19 -7.35 22.64
C SER A 543 41.40 -8.21 23.10
N VAL A 544 42.31 -8.56 22.20
CA VAL A 544 43.58 -9.23 22.55
C VAL A 544 44.54 -8.28 23.28
N ALA A 545 44.58 -6.99 22.93
CA ALA A 545 45.39 -5.99 23.63
C ALA A 545 44.85 -5.68 25.05
N GLN A 546 43.53 -5.70 25.24
CA GLN A 546 42.91 -5.59 26.58
C GLN A 546 43.13 -6.85 27.42
N ALA A 547 43.13 -8.04 26.82
CA ALA A 547 43.42 -9.30 27.52
C ALA A 547 44.89 -9.44 27.95
N GLN A 548 45.83 -8.81 27.22
CA GLN A 548 47.26 -8.84 27.54
C GLN A 548 47.68 -7.84 28.64
N ASN A 549 46.82 -6.89 29.01
CA ASN A 549 47.09 -5.91 30.08
C ASN A 549 46.58 -6.33 31.47
N ILE A 550 45.94 -7.49 31.61
CA ILE A 550 45.34 -7.95 32.88
C ILE A 550 46.16 -9.08 33.56
N THR A 551 47.22 -9.62 32.94
CA THR A 551 48.02 -10.70 33.52
C THR A 551 49.44 -10.30 33.88
N THR A 552 49.59 -9.37 34.82
CA THR A 552 50.76 -9.34 35.71
C THR A 552 50.31 -8.93 37.09
N GLU A 553 50.44 -9.88 38.03
CA GLU A 553 50.29 -9.82 39.49
C GLU A 553 49.22 -10.79 40.01
N THR A 554 49.64 -12.01 40.40
CA THR A 554 49.71 -12.48 41.80
C THR A 554 49.86 -14.01 41.80
N GLU A 555 50.94 -14.52 42.38
CA GLU A 555 51.16 -15.95 42.68
C GLU A 555 50.29 -16.39 43.87
N GLY A 556 49.82 -17.66 43.88
CA GLY A 556 49.45 -18.35 45.13
C GLY A 556 48.35 -19.42 45.06
N ASN A 557 48.80 -20.68 45.02
CA ASN A 557 48.25 -21.87 45.68
C ASN A 557 46.89 -22.53 45.35
N ASP A 558 47.01 -23.86 45.21
CA ASP A 558 46.15 -24.96 45.66
C ASP A 558 45.04 -25.57 44.74
N GLU A 559 45.43 -26.73 44.20
CA GLU A 559 44.81 -28.08 44.32
C GLU A 559 43.43 -28.44 43.71
N ASN A 560 43.51 -29.53 42.90
CA ASN A 560 42.61 -30.68 42.76
C ASN A 560 41.31 -30.59 41.94
N GLY A 561 41.25 -31.40 40.86
CA GLY A 561 39.97 -31.75 40.20
C GLY A 561 40.03 -32.50 38.85
N THR A 562 40.85 -33.55 38.74
CA THR A 562 40.72 -34.78 37.91
C THR A 562 39.67 -34.93 36.77
N GLY A 563 40.16 -35.34 35.58
CA GLY A 563 39.62 -36.42 34.71
C GLY A 563 38.81 -35.98 33.45
N VAL A 564 39.33 -35.95 32.20
CA VAL A 564 39.76 -37.05 31.28
C VAL A 564 38.55 -37.98 30.95
N ASP A 565 38.03 -38.15 29.72
CA ASP A 565 38.69 -38.59 28.47
C ASP A 565 37.79 -38.47 27.19
N LYS A 566 38.44 -38.18 26.04
CA LYS A 566 38.34 -38.68 24.63
C LYS A 566 37.02 -39.01 23.89
N VAL A 567 36.99 -38.68 22.58
CA VAL A 567 37.05 -39.55 21.35
C VAL A 567 37.37 -38.66 20.11
N ALA A 568 38.56 -38.73 19.46
CA ALA A 568 38.95 -39.43 18.19
C ALA A 568 38.14 -39.01 16.92
N GLU A 569 38.62 -38.91 15.68
CA GLU A 569 39.89 -39.15 14.95
C GLU A 569 39.64 -38.72 13.47
N GLY A 570 40.66 -38.36 12.68
CA GLY A 570 40.69 -38.75 11.25
C GLY A 570 41.21 -37.78 10.17
N VAL A 571 42.50 -37.92 9.83
CA VAL A 571 43.17 -37.86 8.49
C VAL A 571 43.10 -36.53 7.69
N GLY A 572 44.17 -35.90 7.19
CA GLY A 572 45.60 -36.20 7.04
C GLY A 572 46.17 -35.24 5.97
N ALA A 573 47.34 -34.67 6.26
CA ALA A 573 47.99 -33.59 5.51
C ALA A 573 48.53 -33.98 4.12
N LEU A 574 48.59 -33.00 3.22
CA LEU A 574 49.45 -32.99 2.03
C LEU A 574 50.08 -31.59 1.89
N ASP A 575 51.37 -31.53 2.22
CA ASP A 575 52.30 -30.42 2.05
C ASP A 575 52.94 -30.49 0.66
N LEU A 576 52.95 -29.36 -0.07
CA LEU A 576 53.67 -29.19 -1.33
C LEU A 576 54.24 -27.77 -1.42
N SER A 577 55.38 -27.56 -0.76
CA SER A 577 56.29 -26.48 -1.09
C SER A 577 57.36 -26.94 -2.10
N SER A 578 57.76 -26.00 -2.97
CA SER A 578 58.94 -25.95 -3.85
C SER A 578 58.78 -26.35 -5.34
N THR A 579 58.81 -25.32 -6.19
CA THR A 579 59.75 -25.04 -7.30
C THR A 579 59.07 -24.49 -8.57
N ARG A 580 59.43 -23.26 -8.98
CA ARG A 580 60.05 -23.00 -10.28
C ARG A 580 60.51 -21.55 -10.49
N ASN A 581 61.81 -21.47 -10.77
CA ASN A 581 62.64 -20.44 -11.38
C ASN A 581 61.98 -19.35 -12.24
N GLY A 582 62.54 -18.15 -12.10
CA GLY A 582 62.30 -17.01 -12.97
C GLY A 582 62.87 -17.14 -14.38
N THR A 583 62.31 -16.32 -15.26
CA THR A 583 62.95 -15.84 -16.48
C THR A 583 62.55 -14.38 -16.66
N SER A 584 63.56 -13.54 -16.82
CA SER A 584 63.51 -12.11 -17.11
C SER A 584 63.29 -11.89 -18.61
N HIS A 585 62.43 -10.93 -18.97
CA HIS A 585 62.58 -10.12 -20.18
C HIS A 585 61.87 -8.76 -20.00
N PRO A 586 62.34 -7.70 -20.67
CA PRO A 586 62.40 -6.35 -20.13
C PRO A 586 61.21 -5.47 -20.53
N ALA A 587 61.05 -4.37 -19.77
CA ALA A 587 60.10 -3.29 -20.00
C ALA A 587 60.16 -2.71 -21.43
N PRO A 588 59.03 -2.27 -22.00
CA PRO A 588 59.05 -1.25 -23.04
C PRO A 588 59.08 0.13 -22.39
N ALA A 589 60.11 0.90 -22.71
CA ALA A 589 60.17 2.32 -22.43
C ALA A 589 59.28 3.08 -23.43
N MET A 590 58.28 3.80 -22.91
CA MET A 590 57.54 4.94 -23.49
C MET A 590 56.81 5.58 -22.30
N ASP A 591 56.74 6.88 -22.05
CA ASP A 591 57.35 8.08 -22.61
C ASP A 591 57.20 9.12 -21.48
N GLU A 592 58.25 9.85 -21.12
CA GLU A 592 58.13 11.01 -20.23
C GLU A 592 57.50 12.16 -21.03
N ASN A 593 56.19 12.38 -20.89
CA ASN A 593 55.58 13.68 -21.17
C ASN A 593 54.29 13.87 -20.39
N SER A 594 54.37 14.79 -19.43
CA SER A 594 53.35 15.75 -19.01
C SER A 594 51.91 15.49 -19.44
N ASP A 595 51.08 15.05 -18.50
CA ASP A 595 49.83 15.73 -18.21
C ASP A 595 49.51 15.53 -16.72
N GLN A 596 49.76 16.58 -15.94
CA GLN A 596 49.17 16.73 -14.62
C GLN A 596 47.66 16.88 -14.81
N GLN A 597 46.96 15.75 -14.96
CA GLN A 597 45.55 15.71 -14.61
C GLN A 597 45.50 15.93 -13.11
N GLN A 598 45.12 17.14 -12.69
CA GLN A 598 44.76 17.43 -11.32
C GLN A 598 43.80 16.34 -10.86
N GLN A 599 44.26 15.46 -9.96
CA GLN A 599 43.35 14.59 -9.23
C GLN A 599 42.29 15.50 -8.57
N PRO A 600 41.00 15.18 -8.68
CA PRO A 600 39.96 15.95 -8.02
C PRO A 600 40.30 16.01 -6.52
N VAL A 601 40.44 17.21 -5.98
CA VAL A 601 40.69 17.40 -4.54
C VAL A 601 39.39 17.06 -3.82
N ILE A 602 39.34 15.87 -3.21
CA ILE A 602 38.20 15.39 -2.43
C ILE A 602 38.29 16.02 -1.03
N ARG A 603 37.18 16.58 -0.53
CA ARG A 603 37.14 17.28 0.76
C ARG A 603 36.04 16.74 1.68
N THR A 604 36.32 16.57 2.97
CA THR A 604 35.29 16.24 3.98
C THR A 604 34.30 17.38 4.19
N LEU A 605 33.23 17.13 4.95
CA LEU A 605 32.25 18.15 5.35
C LEU A 605 32.90 19.33 6.09
N ASP A 606 33.95 19.07 6.86
CA ASP A 606 34.73 20.09 7.58
C ASP A 606 35.86 20.72 6.73
N GLY A 607 35.97 20.31 5.46
CA GLY A 607 36.90 20.89 4.49
C GLY A 607 38.31 20.30 4.50
N GLU A 608 38.56 19.20 5.23
CA GLU A 608 39.83 18.48 5.20
C GLU A 608 40.04 17.80 3.85
N VAL A 609 41.27 17.83 3.33
CA VAL A 609 41.60 17.22 2.03
C VAL A 609 41.92 15.75 2.23
N VAL A 610 41.24 14.88 1.48
CA VAL A 610 41.34 13.43 1.61
C VAL A 610 41.88 12.81 0.32
N VAL A 611 42.53 11.65 0.47
CA VAL A 611 43.24 10.95 -0.62
C VAL A 611 42.27 10.25 -1.57
N ASP A 612 41.20 9.65 -1.04
CA ASP A 612 40.15 9.01 -1.85
C ASP A 612 38.73 9.24 -1.28
N GLU A 613 37.72 8.77 -2.01
CA GLU A 613 36.31 8.94 -1.65
C GLU A 613 35.87 8.05 -0.47
N PHE A 614 36.59 6.96 -0.19
CA PHE A 614 36.26 6.04 0.90
C PHE A 614 36.67 6.61 2.25
N ASP A 615 37.89 7.14 2.34
CA ASP A 615 38.38 7.86 3.51
C ASP A 615 37.50 9.10 3.79
N GLN A 616 37.03 9.78 2.74
CA GLN A 616 36.12 10.92 2.87
C GLN A 616 34.79 10.50 3.51
N ASP A 617 34.22 9.38 3.07
CA ASP A 617 32.95 8.88 3.57
C ASP A 617 33.05 8.36 5.02
N ALA A 618 34.15 7.68 5.38
CA ALA A 618 34.42 7.25 6.74
C ALA A 618 34.55 8.44 7.71
N LEU A 619 35.30 9.48 7.32
CA LEU A 619 35.43 10.71 8.11
C LEU A 619 34.10 11.46 8.19
N ASN A 620 33.35 11.58 7.09
CA ASN A 620 32.05 12.23 7.10
C ASN A 620 31.04 11.50 8.00
N TYR A 621 31.04 10.17 8.00
CA TYR A 621 30.22 9.38 8.91
C TYR A 621 30.55 9.70 10.37
N GLN A 622 31.84 9.73 10.73
CA GLN A 622 32.28 10.05 12.09
C GLN A 622 31.90 11.49 12.48
N ILE A 623 32.11 12.47 11.60
CA ILE A 623 31.72 13.87 11.83
C ILE A 623 30.21 13.99 12.11
N LEU A 624 29.38 13.29 11.35
CA LEU A 624 27.93 13.34 11.53
C LEU A 624 27.48 12.65 12.82
N MET A 625 28.12 11.54 13.20
CA MET A 625 27.89 10.89 14.50
C MET A 625 28.27 11.81 15.66
N ASP A 626 29.45 12.42 15.62
CA ASP A 626 29.93 13.34 16.66
C ASP A 626 29.00 14.56 16.79
N LYS A 627 28.47 15.07 15.66
CA LYS A 627 27.47 16.15 15.68
C LYS A 627 26.15 15.73 16.30
N LEU A 628 25.66 14.51 16.04
CA LEU A 628 24.44 13.99 16.68
C LEU A 628 24.62 13.91 18.20
N ASP A 629 25.79 13.44 18.65
CA ASP A 629 26.13 13.37 20.07
C ASP A 629 26.26 14.78 20.68
N GLY A 630 26.83 15.74 19.95
CA GLY A 630 26.87 17.15 20.38
C GLY A 630 25.49 17.79 20.56
N ILE A 631 24.48 17.39 19.77
CA ILE A 631 23.10 17.86 19.94
C ILE A 631 22.48 17.31 21.23
N LEU A 632 22.73 16.03 21.53
CA LEU A 632 22.30 15.42 22.77
C LEU A 632 22.87 16.15 23.99
N GLU A 633 24.18 16.41 23.98
CA GLU A 633 24.85 17.19 25.04
C GLU A 633 24.27 18.61 25.17
N ALA A 634 23.99 19.28 24.03
CA ALA A 634 23.44 20.63 24.03
C ALA A 634 21.99 20.70 24.56
N LEU A 635 21.21 19.63 24.37
CA LEU A 635 19.82 19.53 24.80
C LEU A 635 19.65 18.97 26.21
N ASP A 636 20.75 18.67 26.92
CA ASP A 636 20.74 18.01 28.24
C ASP A 636 20.00 16.66 28.18
N LEU A 637 20.18 15.95 27.06
CA LEU A 637 19.63 14.62 26.80
C LEU A 637 20.81 13.63 26.82
N ASP A 638 20.85 12.72 27.79
CA ASP A 638 21.86 11.66 27.80
C ASP A 638 21.62 10.66 26.64
N ALA A 639 22.74 10.23 26.03
CA ALA A 639 22.82 9.40 24.83
C ALA A 639 22.53 7.91 25.05
#